data_AF-A0A3Q1EWQ1-F1
#
_entry.id   AF-A0A3Q1EWQ1-F1
#
_cell.length_a   1.000
_cell.length_b   1.000
_cell.length_c   1.000
_cell.angle_alpha   90.00
_cell.angle_beta   90.00
_cell.angle_gamma   90.00
#
_symmetry.space_group_name_H-M   'P 1'
#
loop_
_entity.id
_entity.type
_entity.pdbx_description
1 polymer ?
#
loop_
_entity_poly.entity_id
_entity_poly.type
_entity_poly.pdbx_seq_one_letter_code
_entity_poly.pdbx_strand_id
1 'polypeptide(L)'
;MPAVHHKLLLEDALQDSPQTRSLLSVFEEDAGMLTDYTNQLLQSMQRVFGAQSEMGLATEQLSRQLLEYEKKNFALGKGDEEVITTLQNFAKTVGELNSLHSELANQMADSMVFPLIQFREKDLTEISTLKEIFGIATDEHEAAMVKYSRLPKKKENEKLKADLVKEVAYTRRKQHQASLQYYCALNALQYRKRVAMLEPMLGYTQAQTSFFKKGIELVSKKMDSFLSSVSNMTQSIQAQLDSEAEGMRMSQRELLSVEDTVYMPDKDSEPVNRTLIQKAGYLNIRNKTGLVTTAWDRLYFFTQGGNLMCQPRGAVAGGMVLDLDNSSVMAVECEDRRYCFQITSPSGKTSMILQAESKKEYEEWICTVNNISRQIYLTDNPEAVAIRLNQTAIQAVTPITSFEKRQEGSPNPDRAKPGGVHTTGSQKSGAAPEPEDLIAPGTPIQFDIMLPASEFQDQNRAGGRRTNPFGETEDDCSAESDDSLLQQVFAVRFLGSMAVRCGNNQEVIYEAMRQVLAARAIHNIFRTTESHLMVTSSSIRLIDPQTQVTRLSFQLGEVCQFAAHQENGRLMGFVVEGRDWSDGDEEGEPSFSAFVFESNTEGEKICYTINLAKDITEAKKDPEALAQLMKNMPLTNDGKFLLLEPETGDTTDGAGQEDLESEA
;
A
#
# COMPACT_ATOMS: atom_id res chain seq x y z
N MET A 1 57.26 39.11 11.58
CA MET A 1 58.50 38.57 10.96
C MET A 1 58.07 37.52 9.95
N PRO A 2 58.56 37.52 8.70
CA PRO A 2 58.29 36.40 7.81
C PRO A 2 59.01 35.18 8.39
N ALA A 3 58.26 34.12 8.69
CA ALA A 3 58.84 32.85 9.10
C ALA A 3 59.86 32.42 8.04
N VAL A 4 61.08 32.11 8.47
CA VAL A 4 62.11 31.54 7.59
C VAL A 4 61.57 30.20 7.10
N HIS A 5 60.94 30.22 5.92
CA HIS A 5 60.59 29.00 5.20
C HIS A 5 61.92 28.36 4.82
N HIS A 6 62.35 27.35 5.58
CA HIS A 6 63.38 26.43 5.12
C HIS A 6 62.91 25.95 3.74
N LYS A 7 63.76 26.17 2.73
CA LYS A 7 63.49 25.90 1.32
C LYS A 7 64.67 25.10 0.79
N LEU A 8 64.40 24.07 0.00
CA LEU A 8 65.44 23.39 -0.76
C LEU A 8 65.94 24.34 -1.85
N LEU A 9 67.23 24.69 -1.79
CA LEU A 9 67.89 25.52 -2.79
C LEU A 9 68.10 24.69 -4.06
N LEU A 10 67.68 25.24 -5.20
CA LEU A 10 67.76 24.53 -6.48
C LEU A 10 69.19 24.57 -7.04
N GLU A 11 69.94 25.61 -6.68
CA GLU A 11 71.32 25.84 -7.05
C GLU A 11 72.24 24.72 -6.50
N ASP A 12 71.91 24.17 -5.34
CA ASP A 12 72.67 23.12 -4.67
C ASP A 12 72.39 21.72 -5.24
N ALA A 13 71.35 21.57 -6.05
CA ALA A 13 70.89 20.27 -6.53
C ALA A 13 71.90 19.56 -7.45
N LEU A 14 72.74 20.30 -8.19
CA LEU A 14 73.80 19.71 -9.02
C LEU A 14 75.03 19.27 -8.20
N GLN A 15 75.30 19.99 -7.11
CA GLN A 15 76.42 19.69 -6.24
C GLN A 15 76.15 18.42 -5.42
N ASP A 16 74.88 18.15 -5.12
CA ASP A 16 74.41 16.96 -4.42
C ASP A 16 75.17 16.69 -3.11
N SER A 17 75.40 17.76 -2.35
CA SER A 17 76.24 17.69 -1.15
C SER A 17 75.55 16.86 -0.04
N PRO A 18 76.32 16.22 0.86
CA PRO A 18 75.75 15.54 2.03
C PRO A 18 74.88 16.47 2.89
N GLN A 19 75.21 17.76 2.96
CA GLN A 19 74.41 18.76 3.66
C GLN A 19 73.05 18.98 2.96
N THR A 20 73.03 19.08 1.63
CA THR A 20 71.80 19.18 0.83
C THR A 20 70.94 17.93 1.00
N ARG A 21 71.55 16.74 0.97
CA ARG A 21 70.87 15.44 1.21
C ARG A 21 70.30 15.33 2.62
N SER A 22 71.00 15.84 3.63
CA SER A 22 70.50 15.89 5.01
C SER A 22 69.33 16.85 5.18
N LEU A 23 69.31 17.98 4.46
CA LEU A 23 68.13 18.86 4.48
C LEU A 23 66.96 18.21 3.72
N LEU A 24 67.23 17.56 2.58
CA LEU A 24 66.24 16.82 1.83
C LEU A 24 65.57 15.74 2.69
N SER A 25 66.33 14.97 3.46
CA SER A 25 65.75 13.92 4.32
C SER A 25 64.77 14.49 5.34
N VAL A 26 65.01 15.68 5.89
CA VAL A 26 64.07 16.37 6.78
C VAL A 26 62.75 16.72 6.07
N PHE A 27 62.83 17.15 4.80
CA PHE A 27 61.62 17.38 3.99
C PHE A 27 60.87 16.09 3.68
N GLU A 28 61.59 14.99 3.43
CA GLU A 28 60.99 13.68 3.23
C GLU A 28 60.28 13.15 4.48
N GLU A 29 60.88 13.35 5.66
CA GLU A 29 60.27 13.02 6.96
C GLU A 29 59.01 13.85 7.21
N ASP A 30 59.04 15.16 6.97
CA ASP A 30 57.85 16.05 7.07
C ASP A 30 56.75 15.61 6.11
N ALA A 31 57.09 15.26 4.86
CA ALA A 31 56.12 14.74 3.88
C ALA A 31 55.52 13.39 4.30
N GLY A 32 56.31 12.50 4.90
CA GLY A 32 55.85 11.24 5.47
C GLY A 32 54.84 11.48 6.61
N MET A 33 55.21 12.29 7.60
CA MET A 33 54.32 12.64 8.71
C MET A 33 53.03 13.34 8.24
N LEU A 34 53.12 14.21 7.24
CA LEU A 34 51.97 14.86 6.63
C LEU A 34 51.03 13.85 5.97
N THR A 35 51.58 12.84 5.28
CA THR A 35 50.80 11.77 4.65
C THR A 35 50.02 11.00 5.72
N ASP A 36 50.68 10.57 6.79
CA ASP A 36 50.04 9.84 7.89
C ASP A 36 48.94 10.65 8.58
N TYR A 37 49.21 11.94 8.83
CA TYR A 37 48.21 12.84 9.42
C TYR A 37 47.00 13.03 8.50
N THR A 38 47.22 13.29 7.21
CA THR A 38 46.11 13.47 6.26
C THR A 38 45.27 12.21 6.07
N ASN A 39 45.86 11.01 6.23
CA ASN A 39 45.10 9.76 6.25
C ASN A 39 44.10 9.73 7.40
N GLN A 40 44.53 10.06 8.61
CA GLN A 40 43.69 10.06 9.81
C GLN A 40 42.63 11.18 9.75
N LEU A 41 43.01 12.36 9.24
CA LEU A 41 42.10 13.47 9.05
C LEU A 41 41.00 13.12 8.04
N LEU A 42 41.36 12.50 6.91
CA LEU A 42 40.40 12.08 5.89
C LEU A 42 39.42 11.06 6.45
N GLN A 43 39.89 10.05 7.19
CA GLN A 43 39.01 9.07 7.85
C GLN A 43 38.02 9.76 8.80
N SER A 44 38.49 10.76 9.56
CA SER A 44 37.63 11.53 10.47
C SER A 44 36.58 12.35 9.70
N MET A 45 36.96 13.02 8.62
CA MET A 45 36.05 13.77 7.75
C MET A 45 35.02 12.87 7.06
N GLN A 46 35.45 11.72 6.55
CA GLN A 46 34.56 10.72 5.94
C GLN A 46 33.55 10.18 6.95
N ARG A 47 33.96 9.98 8.22
CA ARG A 47 33.04 9.57 9.29
C ARG A 47 31.99 10.65 9.60
N VAL A 48 32.38 11.93 9.63
CA VAL A 48 31.45 13.05 9.81
C VAL A 48 30.47 13.13 8.64
N PHE A 49 30.96 13.04 7.41
CA PHE A 49 30.14 13.01 6.20
C PHE A 49 29.17 11.82 6.21
N GLY A 50 29.65 10.60 6.51
CA GLY A 50 28.81 9.41 6.57
C GLY A 50 27.70 9.51 7.62
N ALA A 51 27.99 10.05 8.80
CA ALA A 51 26.98 10.31 9.82
C ALA A 51 25.91 11.33 9.34
N GLN A 52 26.33 12.36 8.60
CA GLN A 52 25.42 13.34 8.03
C GLN A 52 24.53 12.75 6.93
N SER A 53 25.07 11.87 6.08
CA SER A 53 24.29 11.12 5.09
C SER A 53 23.29 10.17 5.74
N GLU A 54 23.69 9.44 6.77
CA GLU A 54 22.80 8.53 7.53
C GLU A 54 21.65 9.28 8.20
N MET A 55 21.91 10.48 8.73
CA MET A 55 20.86 11.35 9.27
C MET A 55 19.81 11.68 8.20
N GLY A 56 20.23 11.98 6.96
CA GLY A 56 19.31 12.18 5.83
C GLY A 56 18.39 10.97 5.61
N LEU A 57 18.98 9.79 5.46
CA LEU A 57 18.23 8.53 5.26
C LEU A 57 17.25 8.25 6.40
N ALA A 58 17.69 8.40 7.65
CA ALA A 58 16.83 8.19 8.83
C ALA A 58 15.65 9.17 8.85
N THR A 59 15.87 10.44 8.50
CA THR A 59 14.79 11.44 8.42
C THR A 59 13.83 11.17 7.27
N GLU A 60 14.32 10.69 6.12
CA GLU A 60 13.46 10.26 5.01
C GLU A 60 12.56 9.10 5.43
N GLN A 61 13.13 8.09 6.07
CA GLN A 61 12.38 6.93 6.55
C GLN A 61 11.31 7.33 7.57
N LEU A 62 11.63 8.24 8.49
CA LEU A 62 10.66 8.77 9.45
C LEU A 62 9.49 9.46 8.75
N SER A 63 9.76 10.35 7.78
CA SER A 63 8.72 11.03 7.00
C SER A 63 7.81 10.02 6.30
N ARG A 64 8.38 8.99 5.67
CA ARG A 64 7.63 7.93 5.00
C ARG A 64 6.75 7.16 5.99
N GLN A 65 7.29 6.77 7.14
CA GLN A 65 6.56 6.01 8.15
C GLN A 65 5.36 6.77 8.71
N LEU A 66 5.44 8.10 8.81
CA LEU A 66 4.31 8.95 9.23
C LEU A 66 3.17 8.91 8.20
N LEU A 67 3.49 8.92 6.91
CA LEU A 67 2.50 8.83 5.82
C LEU A 67 1.87 7.44 5.71
N GLU A 68 2.60 6.39 6.10
CA GLU A 68 2.08 5.02 6.10
C GLU A 68 0.92 4.81 7.07
N TYR A 69 0.73 5.68 8.08
CA TYR A 69 -0.37 5.57 9.03
C TYR A 69 -1.74 5.62 8.35
N GLU A 70 -1.93 6.54 7.40
CA GLU A 70 -3.18 6.69 6.64
C GLU A 70 -3.52 5.44 5.81
N LYS A 71 -2.50 4.72 5.35
CA LYS A 71 -2.66 3.51 4.55
C LYS A 71 -2.97 2.27 5.38
N LYS A 72 -2.91 2.35 6.72
CA LYS A 72 -3.21 1.22 7.59
C LYS A 72 -4.72 1.04 7.74
N ASN A 73 -5.18 -0.16 7.42
CA ASN A 73 -6.57 -0.56 7.61
C ASN A 73 -6.78 -1.02 9.06
N PHE A 74 -7.33 -0.13 9.89
CA PHE A 74 -7.72 -0.46 11.24
C PHE A 74 -9.14 -1.06 11.26
N ALA A 75 -9.33 -2.16 11.99
CA ALA A 75 -10.59 -2.92 11.99
C ALA A 75 -11.80 -2.16 12.55
N LEU A 76 -11.56 -1.08 13.30
CA LEU A 76 -12.60 -0.28 13.97
C LEU A 76 -13.01 0.97 13.18
N GLY A 77 -12.41 1.22 12.02
CA GLY A 77 -12.71 2.36 11.15
C GLY A 77 -11.46 2.99 10.55
N LYS A 78 -11.64 3.94 9.62
CA LYS A 78 -10.54 4.79 9.15
C LYS A 78 -9.97 5.58 10.33
N GLY A 79 -8.66 5.79 10.36
CA GLY A 79 -8.01 6.58 11.41
C GLY A 79 -8.63 7.98 11.51
N ASP A 80 -8.57 8.59 12.69
CA ASP A 80 -9.06 9.95 12.90
C ASP A 80 -8.42 10.92 11.90
N GLU A 81 -9.24 11.58 11.09
CA GLU A 81 -8.83 12.54 10.05
C GLU A 81 -7.98 13.68 10.63
N GLU A 82 -8.24 14.11 11.87
CA GLU A 82 -7.45 15.14 12.54
C GLU A 82 -6.03 14.64 12.84
N VAL A 83 -5.90 13.37 13.25
CA VAL A 83 -4.61 12.71 13.51
C VAL A 83 -3.87 12.47 12.19
N ILE A 84 -4.56 11.97 11.16
CA ILE A 84 -3.97 11.76 9.82
C ILE A 84 -3.41 13.07 9.27
N THR A 85 -4.22 14.14 9.27
CA THR A 85 -3.79 15.47 8.80
C THR A 85 -2.60 15.99 9.59
N THR A 86 -2.59 15.78 10.90
CA THR A 86 -1.48 16.17 11.78
C THR A 86 -0.20 15.41 11.44
N LEU A 87 -0.28 14.09 11.22
CA LEU A 87 0.86 13.25 10.82
C LEU A 87 1.40 13.63 9.44
N GLN A 88 0.53 13.96 8.47
CA GLN A 88 0.93 14.47 7.16
C GLN A 88 1.70 15.80 7.28
N ASN A 89 1.28 16.71 8.16
CA ASN A 89 2.00 17.96 8.42
C ASN A 89 3.38 17.72 9.07
N PHE A 90 3.50 16.76 9.98
CA PHE A 90 4.79 16.33 10.50
C PHE A 90 5.66 15.73 9.40
N ALA A 91 5.11 14.83 8.57
CA ALA A 91 5.84 14.20 7.48
C ALA A 91 6.41 15.23 6.50
N LYS A 92 5.63 16.24 6.13
CA LYS A 92 6.07 17.37 5.30
C LYS A 92 7.23 18.13 5.94
N THR A 93 7.10 18.50 7.21
CA THR A 93 8.16 19.17 7.97
C THR A 93 9.45 18.34 7.98
N VAL A 94 9.35 17.05 8.29
CA VAL A 94 10.49 16.14 8.34
C VAL A 94 11.12 15.99 6.94
N GLY A 95 10.32 16.00 5.87
CA GLY A 95 10.80 16.00 4.49
C GLY A 95 11.57 17.28 4.11
N GLU A 96 11.10 18.45 4.55
CA GLU A 96 11.82 19.71 4.40
C GLU A 96 13.16 19.68 5.17
N LEU A 97 13.19 19.10 6.37
CA LEU A 97 14.42 18.90 7.14
C LEU A 97 15.40 17.92 6.46
N ASN A 98 14.90 16.81 5.90
CA ASN A 98 15.71 15.86 5.13
C ASN A 98 16.39 16.57 3.94
N SER A 99 15.68 17.47 3.27
CA SER A 99 16.23 18.25 2.16
C SER A 99 17.43 19.10 2.60
N LEU A 100 17.35 19.70 3.79
CA LEU A 100 18.48 20.45 4.38
C LEU A 100 19.66 19.53 4.74
N HIS A 101 19.39 18.34 5.29
CA HIS A 101 20.44 17.36 5.60
C HIS A 101 21.14 16.84 4.34
N SER A 102 20.39 16.63 3.26
CA SER A 102 20.91 16.21 1.96
C SER A 102 21.78 17.30 1.33
N GLU A 103 21.33 18.56 1.39
CA GLU A 103 22.13 19.70 0.92
C GLU A 103 23.44 19.85 1.71
N LEU A 104 23.37 19.71 3.05
CA LEU A 104 24.55 19.75 3.91
C LEU A 104 25.53 18.61 3.59
N ALA A 105 25.02 17.39 3.39
CA ALA A 105 25.86 16.24 3.02
C ALA A 105 26.60 16.49 1.70
N ASN A 106 25.91 17.01 0.68
CA ASN A 106 26.53 17.36 -0.61
C ASN A 106 27.63 18.44 -0.44
N GLN A 107 27.35 19.50 0.33
CA GLN A 107 28.35 20.53 0.61
C GLN A 107 29.57 19.98 1.37
N MET A 108 29.37 19.06 2.32
CA MET A 108 30.47 18.37 3.01
C MET A 108 31.29 17.49 2.06
N ALA A 109 30.65 16.76 1.15
CA ALA A 109 31.34 15.96 0.16
C ALA A 109 32.26 16.84 -0.71
N ASP A 110 31.70 17.91 -1.28
CA ASP A 110 32.38 18.76 -2.26
C ASP A 110 33.42 19.70 -1.63
N SER A 111 33.13 20.26 -0.45
CA SER A 111 33.91 21.36 0.13
C SER A 111 34.77 20.94 1.32
N MET A 112 34.63 19.71 1.82
CA MET A 112 35.45 19.18 2.92
C MET A 112 36.17 17.90 2.52
N VAL A 113 35.45 16.87 2.06
CA VAL A 113 36.04 15.55 1.79
C VAL A 113 36.85 15.56 0.50
N PHE A 114 36.26 16.06 -0.60
CA PHE A 114 36.87 16.03 -1.93
C PHE A 114 38.21 16.77 -2.02
N PRO A 115 38.38 18.00 -1.48
CA PRO A 115 39.67 18.69 -1.56
C PRO A 115 40.79 17.94 -0.85
N LEU A 116 40.49 17.26 0.27
CA LEU A 116 41.48 16.47 1.00
C LEU A 116 41.83 15.17 0.27
N ILE A 117 40.86 14.51 -0.38
CA ILE A 117 41.11 13.38 -1.28
C ILE A 117 42.02 13.83 -2.42
N GLN A 118 41.70 14.94 -3.08
CA GLN A 118 42.48 15.47 -4.19
C GLN A 118 43.93 15.79 -3.78
N PHE A 119 44.12 16.41 -2.61
CA PHE A 119 45.46 16.67 -2.07
C PHE A 119 46.26 15.38 -1.88
N ARG A 120 45.64 14.32 -1.34
CA ARG A 120 46.32 13.04 -1.15
C ARG A 120 46.63 12.34 -2.48
N GLU A 121 45.62 12.18 -3.33
CA GLU A 121 45.73 11.39 -4.56
C GLU A 121 46.57 12.09 -5.63
N LYS A 122 46.59 13.41 -5.65
CA LYS A 122 47.36 14.19 -6.62
C LYS A 122 48.69 14.65 -6.05
N ASP A 123 48.65 15.47 -5.00
CA ASP A 123 49.85 16.18 -4.54
C ASP A 123 50.81 15.25 -3.79
N LEU A 124 50.32 14.42 -2.87
CA LEU A 124 51.19 13.48 -2.14
C LEU A 124 51.68 12.33 -3.03
N THR A 125 50.83 11.82 -3.93
CA THR A 125 51.25 10.82 -4.94
C THR A 125 52.31 11.38 -5.88
N GLU A 126 52.20 12.64 -6.32
CA GLU A 126 53.23 13.33 -7.12
C GLU A 126 54.58 13.34 -6.39
N ILE A 127 54.57 13.68 -5.08
CA ILE A 127 55.77 13.70 -4.24
C ILE A 127 56.40 12.31 -4.12
N SER A 128 55.59 11.27 -3.88
CA SER A 128 56.06 9.88 -3.80
C SER A 128 56.68 9.42 -5.12
N THR A 129 56.04 9.75 -6.24
CA THR A 129 56.51 9.36 -7.58
C THR A 129 57.83 10.06 -7.93
N LEU A 130 57.95 11.36 -7.65
CA LEU A 130 59.17 12.12 -7.91
C LEU A 130 60.33 11.66 -7.01
N LYS A 131 60.04 11.25 -5.77
CA LYS A 131 61.03 10.63 -4.87
C LYS A 131 61.62 9.36 -5.49
N GLU A 132 60.76 8.47 -5.98
CA GLU A 132 61.19 7.21 -6.63
C GLU A 132 62.01 7.48 -7.89
N ILE A 133 61.54 8.37 -8.77
CA ILE A 133 62.26 8.76 -9.99
C ILE A 133 63.64 9.33 -9.66
N PHE A 134 63.74 10.17 -8.63
CA PHE A 134 65.01 10.74 -8.19
C PHE A 134 65.94 9.69 -7.57
N GLY A 135 65.41 8.75 -6.80
CA GLY A 135 66.16 7.60 -6.27
C GLY A 135 66.78 6.77 -7.39
N ILE A 136 65.97 6.33 -8.36
CA ILE A 136 66.43 5.56 -9.52
C ILE A 136 67.51 6.33 -10.31
N ALA A 137 67.30 7.62 -10.56
CA ALA A 137 68.27 8.44 -11.29
C ALA A 137 69.58 8.64 -10.49
N THR A 138 69.52 8.66 -9.16
CA THR A 138 70.70 8.69 -8.28
C THR A 138 71.48 7.38 -8.39
N ASP A 139 70.81 6.23 -8.26
CA ASP A 139 71.45 4.91 -8.34
C ASP A 139 72.11 4.66 -9.69
N GLU A 140 71.44 5.05 -10.79
CA GLU A 140 72.00 4.98 -12.14
C GLU A 140 73.26 5.84 -12.30
N HIS A 141 73.26 7.06 -11.73
CA HIS A 141 74.41 7.95 -11.78
C HIS A 141 75.58 7.40 -10.96
N GLU A 142 75.32 6.89 -9.75
CA GLU A 142 76.34 6.25 -8.92
C GLU A 142 76.97 5.04 -9.64
N ALA A 143 76.16 4.18 -10.26
CA ALA A 143 76.64 3.04 -11.03
C ALA A 143 77.54 3.48 -12.21
N ALA A 144 77.14 4.51 -12.97
CA ALA A 144 77.95 5.06 -14.05
C ALA A 144 79.28 5.65 -13.54
N MET A 145 79.24 6.37 -12.41
CA MET A 145 80.44 6.92 -11.77
C MET A 145 81.40 5.85 -11.28
N VAL A 146 80.90 4.73 -10.74
CA VAL A 146 81.72 3.58 -10.34
C VAL A 146 82.41 2.95 -11.56
N LYS A 147 81.69 2.76 -12.68
CA LYS A 147 82.27 2.24 -13.93
C LYS A 147 83.38 3.16 -14.45
N TYR A 148 83.11 4.47 -14.51
CA TYR A 148 84.08 5.47 -14.96
C TYR A 148 85.33 5.50 -14.07
N SER A 149 85.16 5.45 -12.74
CA SER A 149 86.26 5.50 -11.77
C SER A 149 87.20 4.29 -11.84
N ARG A 150 86.75 3.17 -12.39
CA ARG A 150 87.54 1.93 -12.56
C ARG A 150 88.39 1.90 -13.83
N LEU A 151 88.39 2.97 -14.64
CA LEU A 151 89.18 3.04 -15.86
C LEU A 151 90.70 2.86 -15.59
N PRO A 152 91.41 2.01 -16.35
CA PRO A 152 92.82 1.73 -16.11
C PRO A 152 93.72 2.87 -16.57
N LYS A 153 94.53 3.43 -15.65
CA LYS A 153 95.46 4.54 -15.92
C LYS A 153 96.64 4.19 -16.85
N LYS A 154 97.06 2.92 -16.91
CA LYS A 154 98.29 2.49 -17.62
C LYS A 154 98.08 2.09 -19.08
N LYS A 155 96.85 1.78 -19.48
CA LYS A 155 96.46 1.38 -20.85
C LYS A 155 95.12 2.03 -21.16
N GLU A 156 95.16 3.26 -21.66
CA GLU A 156 93.98 4.08 -21.87
C GLU A 156 93.30 3.69 -23.20
N ASN A 157 92.05 3.23 -23.13
CA ASN A 157 91.22 3.00 -24.30
C ASN A 157 90.36 4.25 -24.53
N GLU A 158 90.77 5.10 -25.47
CA GLU A 158 90.12 6.38 -25.76
C GLU A 158 88.64 6.23 -26.13
N LYS A 159 88.28 5.17 -26.88
CA LYS A 159 86.88 4.92 -27.25
C LYS A 159 86.04 4.59 -26.01
N LEU A 160 86.51 3.65 -25.19
CA LEU A 160 85.82 3.25 -23.96
C LEU A 160 85.69 4.41 -22.97
N LYS A 161 86.76 5.23 -22.83
CA LYS A 161 86.74 6.43 -22.00
C LYS A 161 85.70 7.43 -22.48
N ALA A 162 85.66 7.73 -23.78
CA ALA A 162 84.68 8.65 -24.35
C ALA A 162 83.24 8.17 -24.16
N ASP A 163 82.99 6.85 -24.30
CA ASP A 163 81.66 6.26 -24.09
C ASP A 163 81.22 6.36 -22.62
N LEU A 164 82.10 6.05 -21.67
CA LEU A 164 81.79 6.18 -20.23
C LEU A 164 81.62 7.65 -19.79
N VAL A 165 82.38 8.59 -20.35
CA VAL A 165 82.18 10.03 -20.09
C VAL A 165 80.79 10.47 -20.55
N LYS A 166 80.33 10.00 -21.71
CA LYS A 166 78.97 10.28 -22.20
C LYS A 166 77.90 9.65 -21.30
N GLU A 167 78.09 8.41 -20.86
CA GLU A 167 77.18 7.72 -19.93
C GLU A 167 77.07 8.47 -18.59
N VAL A 168 78.20 8.89 -18.01
CA VAL A 168 78.23 9.72 -16.78
C VAL A 168 77.56 11.07 -17.00
N ALA A 169 77.86 11.76 -18.09
CA ALA A 169 77.25 13.07 -18.37
C ALA A 169 75.72 12.95 -18.55
N TYR A 170 75.26 11.89 -19.21
CA TYR A 170 73.84 11.60 -19.41
C TYR A 170 73.13 11.30 -18.08
N THR A 171 73.64 10.35 -17.29
CA THR A 171 73.05 9.96 -16.00
C THR A 171 73.09 11.11 -14.99
N ARG A 172 74.18 11.90 -14.95
CA ARG A 172 74.27 13.10 -14.10
C ARG A 172 73.23 14.14 -14.47
N ARG A 173 73.00 14.36 -15.77
CA ARG A 173 71.95 15.28 -16.24
C ARG A 173 70.56 14.78 -15.86
N LYS A 174 70.30 13.47 -16.00
CA LYS A 174 69.04 12.84 -15.59
C LYS A 174 68.80 13.00 -14.09
N GLN A 175 69.80 12.69 -13.26
CA GLN A 175 69.74 12.88 -11.80
C GLN A 175 69.48 14.34 -11.44
N HIS A 176 70.23 15.28 -12.04
CA HIS A 176 70.04 16.71 -11.77
C HIS A 176 68.62 17.18 -12.14
N GLN A 177 68.10 16.77 -13.30
CA GLN A 177 66.74 17.11 -13.70
C GLN A 177 65.69 16.54 -12.73
N ALA A 178 65.84 15.28 -12.32
CA ALA A 178 64.94 14.65 -11.34
C ALA A 178 65.01 15.35 -9.97
N SER A 179 66.21 15.71 -9.50
CA SER A 179 66.41 16.45 -8.24
C SER A 179 65.72 17.81 -8.26
N LEU A 180 65.83 18.56 -9.37
CA LEU A 180 65.19 19.86 -9.51
C LEU A 180 63.67 19.75 -9.46
N GLN A 181 63.09 18.77 -10.17
CA GLN A 181 61.65 18.52 -10.13
C GLN A 181 61.18 18.15 -8.72
N TYR A 182 61.92 17.26 -8.06
CA TYR A 182 61.58 16.82 -6.73
C TYR A 182 61.69 17.95 -5.68
N TYR A 183 62.76 18.75 -5.72
CA TYR A 183 62.94 19.88 -4.80
C TYR A 183 61.90 20.96 -5.04
N CYS A 184 61.54 21.24 -6.30
CA CYS A 184 60.44 22.13 -6.63
C CYS A 184 59.12 21.64 -6.02
N ALA A 185 58.80 20.35 -6.19
CA ALA A 185 57.57 19.76 -5.68
C ALA A 185 57.52 19.81 -4.14
N LEU A 186 58.60 19.44 -3.45
CA LEU A 186 58.68 19.52 -1.99
C LEU A 186 58.56 20.96 -1.47
N ASN A 187 59.17 21.93 -2.15
CA ASN A 187 59.00 23.35 -1.83
C ASN A 187 57.55 23.81 -2.02
N ALA A 188 56.90 23.39 -3.10
CA ALA A 188 55.49 23.70 -3.36
C ALA A 188 54.56 23.04 -2.32
N LEU A 189 54.89 21.82 -1.88
CA LEU A 189 54.14 21.07 -0.86
C LEU A 189 54.03 21.87 0.45
N GLN A 190 55.06 22.64 0.83
CA GLN A 190 55.03 23.49 2.04
C GLN A 190 53.94 24.56 2.00
N TYR A 191 53.51 24.98 0.80
CA TYR A 191 52.37 25.88 0.62
C TYR A 191 51.07 25.10 0.45
N ARG A 192 51.06 24.05 -0.40
CA ARG A 192 49.86 23.22 -0.64
C ARG A 192 49.33 22.61 0.66
N LYS A 193 50.21 22.16 1.57
CA LYS A 193 49.79 21.61 2.88
C LYS A 193 48.99 22.61 3.72
N ARG A 194 49.30 23.92 3.64
CA ARG A 194 48.57 24.94 4.40
C ARG A 194 47.17 25.14 3.85
N VAL A 195 47.04 25.16 2.52
CA VAL A 195 45.74 25.26 1.84
C VAL A 195 44.89 24.02 2.12
N ALA A 196 45.46 22.83 1.93
CA ALA A 196 44.79 21.55 2.12
C ALA A 196 44.26 21.33 3.55
N MET A 197 44.85 21.97 4.57
CA MET A 197 44.35 21.88 5.95
C MET A 197 43.26 22.92 6.27
N LEU A 198 43.29 24.07 5.61
CA LEU A 198 42.39 25.19 5.91
C LEU A 198 41.12 25.16 5.06
N GLU A 199 41.24 24.84 3.77
CA GLU A 199 40.13 24.88 2.81
C GLU A 199 39.00 23.90 3.17
N PRO A 200 39.27 22.62 3.49
CA PRO A 200 38.23 21.70 3.97
C PRO A 200 37.47 22.22 5.20
N MET A 201 38.17 22.90 6.11
CA MET A 201 37.59 23.39 7.35
C MET A 201 36.77 24.66 7.16
N LEU A 202 37.20 25.52 6.23
CA LEU A 202 36.41 26.65 5.77
C LEU A 202 35.10 26.16 5.12
N GLY A 203 35.21 25.21 4.18
CA GLY A 203 34.06 24.63 3.48
C GLY A 203 33.06 23.99 4.45
N TYR A 204 33.53 23.14 5.36
CA TYR A 204 32.71 22.54 6.41
C TYR A 204 31.98 23.60 7.26
N THR A 205 32.69 24.63 7.72
CA THR A 205 32.10 25.66 8.60
C THR A 205 31.05 26.50 7.87
N GLN A 206 31.29 26.81 6.59
CA GLN A 206 30.33 27.51 5.74
C GLN A 206 29.08 26.66 5.50
N ALA A 207 29.24 25.37 5.22
CA ALA A 207 28.15 24.43 5.04
C ALA A 207 27.27 24.33 6.30
N GLN A 208 27.90 24.17 7.47
CA GLN A 208 27.20 24.19 8.77
C GLN A 208 26.45 25.50 9.00
N THR A 209 27.09 26.64 8.71
CA THR A 209 26.44 27.97 8.86
C THR A 209 25.20 28.09 7.97
N SER A 210 25.27 27.60 6.73
CA SER A 210 24.13 27.58 5.80
C SER A 210 23.00 26.70 6.33
N PHE A 211 23.32 25.48 6.77
CA PHE A 211 22.38 24.54 7.35
C PHE A 211 21.62 25.15 8.54
N PHE A 212 22.33 25.72 9.52
CA PHE A 212 21.67 26.32 10.68
C PHE A 212 20.81 27.52 10.34
N LYS A 213 21.23 28.38 9.40
CA LYS A 213 20.43 29.53 8.96
C LYS A 213 19.12 29.07 8.33
N LYS A 214 19.18 28.14 7.38
CA LYS A 214 18.00 27.57 6.71
C LYS A 214 17.12 26.79 7.69
N GLY A 215 17.73 26.04 8.62
CA GLY A 215 17.02 25.29 9.66
C GLY A 215 16.26 26.19 10.64
N ILE A 216 16.87 27.30 11.07
CA ILE A 216 16.17 28.28 11.92
C ILE A 216 15.01 28.93 11.15
N GLU A 217 15.19 29.27 9.88
CA GLU A 217 14.10 29.82 9.06
C GLU A 217 12.92 28.85 8.97
N LEU A 218 13.20 27.56 8.75
CA LEU A 218 12.20 26.48 8.74
C LEU A 218 11.43 26.38 10.07
N VAL A 219 12.13 26.44 11.20
CA VAL A 219 11.54 26.26 12.55
C VAL A 219 10.84 27.52 13.07
N SER A 220 11.35 28.72 12.77
CA SER A 220 11.09 29.94 13.56
C SER A 220 9.68 30.55 13.56
N LYS A 221 8.79 30.25 12.61
CA LYS A 221 7.46 30.91 12.61
C LYS A 221 6.25 30.03 12.32
N LYS A 222 6.38 29.00 11.47
CA LYS A 222 5.26 28.09 11.17
C LYS A 222 5.19 26.90 12.12
N MET A 223 6.33 26.52 12.72
CA MET A 223 6.40 25.37 13.61
C MET A 223 5.77 25.65 14.97
N ASP A 224 6.06 26.80 15.58
CA ASP A 224 5.60 27.09 16.95
C ASP A 224 4.07 27.09 17.06
N SER A 225 3.36 27.67 16.09
CA SER A 225 1.90 27.67 16.07
C SER A 225 1.33 26.27 15.83
N PHE A 226 1.95 25.49 14.94
CA PHE A 226 1.58 24.11 14.68
C PHE A 226 1.78 23.23 15.93
N LEU A 227 2.97 23.26 16.55
CA LEU A 227 3.27 22.50 17.76
C LEU A 227 2.35 22.87 18.92
N SER A 228 2.01 24.15 19.08
CA SER A 228 1.03 24.60 20.08
C SER A 228 -0.35 24.02 19.81
N SER A 229 -0.79 23.98 18.55
CA SER A 229 -2.05 23.36 18.15
C SER A 229 -2.07 21.86 18.45
N VAL A 230 -1.00 21.14 18.11
CA VAL A 230 -0.85 19.70 18.39
C VAL A 230 -0.85 19.43 19.91
N SER A 231 -0.18 20.28 20.69
CA SER A 231 -0.17 20.17 22.15
C SER A 231 -1.57 20.34 22.74
N ASN A 232 -2.34 21.33 22.26
CA ASN A 232 -3.72 21.56 22.71
C ASN A 232 -4.63 20.38 22.34
N MET A 233 -4.50 19.86 21.11
CA MET A 233 -5.24 18.68 20.65
C MET A 233 -4.93 17.47 21.54
N THR A 234 -3.66 17.20 21.80
CA THR A 234 -3.22 16.10 22.67
C THR A 234 -3.79 16.24 24.09
N GLN A 235 -3.76 17.45 24.64
CA GLN A 235 -4.33 17.72 25.97
C GLN A 235 -5.85 17.53 26.00
N SER A 236 -6.56 17.93 24.93
CA SER A 236 -7.99 17.72 24.79
C SER A 236 -8.34 16.23 24.73
N ILE A 237 -7.62 15.45 23.92
CA ILE A 237 -7.79 13.99 23.83
C ILE A 237 -7.53 13.33 25.19
N GLN A 238 -6.48 13.76 25.90
CA GLN A 238 -6.18 13.24 27.23
C GLN A 238 -7.29 13.55 28.24
N ALA A 239 -7.85 14.76 28.21
CA ALA A 239 -8.94 15.14 29.11
C ALA A 239 -10.24 14.36 28.80
N GLN A 240 -10.52 14.10 27.53
CA GLN A 240 -11.63 13.23 27.11
C GLN A 240 -11.43 11.81 27.62
N LEU A 241 -10.23 11.25 27.44
CA LEU A 241 -9.87 9.94 27.94
C LEU A 241 -10.06 9.83 29.46
N ASP A 242 -9.60 10.82 30.22
CA ASP A 242 -9.74 10.82 31.68
C ASP A 242 -11.22 10.87 32.11
N SER A 243 -12.04 11.69 31.44
CA SER A 243 -13.48 11.80 31.70
C SER A 243 -14.23 10.52 31.36
N GLU A 244 -13.95 9.92 30.20
CA GLU A 244 -14.60 8.68 29.76
C GLU A 244 -14.15 7.49 30.62
N ALA A 245 -12.86 7.41 30.97
CA ALA A 245 -12.34 6.38 31.85
C ALA A 245 -13.01 6.41 33.22
N GLU A 246 -13.21 7.60 33.80
CA GLU A 246 -13.91 7.73 35.07
C GLU A 246 -15.40 7.37 34.97
N GLY A 247 -16.07 7.79 33.89
CA GLY A 247 -17.46 7.39 33.60
C GLY A 247 -17.62 5.86 33.45
N MET A 248 -16.69 5.21 32.73
CA MET A 248 -16.64 3.76 32.60
C MET A 248 -16.37 3.08 33.95
N ARG A 249 -15.46 3.63 34.77
CA ARG A 249 -15.16 3.10 36.10
C ARG A 249 -16.36 3.16 37.05
N MET A 250 -17.17 4.20 36.94
CA MET A 250 -18.40 4.34 37.72
C MET A 250 -19.47 3.35 37.24
N SER A 251 -19.67 3.24 35.93
CA SER A 251 -20.59 2.26 35.33
C SER A 251 -20.20 0.82 35.69
N GLN A 252 -18.90 0.51 35.66
CA GLN A 252 -18.37 -0.77 36.09
C GLN A 252 -18.70 -1.07 37.56
N ARG A 253 -18.52 -0.08 38.45
CA ARG A 253 -18.85 -0.24 39.88
C ARG A 253 -20.34 -0.49 40.09
N GLU A 254 -21.20 0.21 39.36
CA GLU A 254 -22.65 0.03 39.45
C GLU A 254 -23.06 -1.36 38.97
N LEU A 255 -22.59 -1.79 37.81
CA LEU A 255 -22.88 -3.12 37.25
C LEU A 255 -22.38 -4.28 38.14
N LEU A 256 -21.30 -4.06 38.90
CA LEU A 256 -20.77 -5.03 39.86
C LEU A 256 -21.42 -4.93 41.25
N SER A 257 -22.29 -3.95 41.49
CA SER A 257 -22.97 -3.77 42.78
C SER A 257 -24.26 -4.58 42.92
N VAL A 258 -24.65 -5.32 41.88
CA VAL A 258 -25.82 -6.21 41.89
C VAL A 258 -25.65 -7.36 42.90
N GLU A 259 -26.76 -7.90 43.38
CA GLU A 259 -26.72 -9.04 44.31
C GLU A 259 -26.16 -10.30 43.64
N ASP A 260 -25.45 -11.13 44.42
CA ASP A 260 -24.88 -12.40 43.95
C ASP A 260 -25.91 -13.35 43.32
N THR A 261 -27.19 -13.21 43.68
CA THR A 261 -28.31 -13.99 43.14
C THR A 261 -28.42 -13.89 41.62
N VAL A 262 -28.01 -12.76 41.02
CA VAL A 262 -27.98 -12.56 39.56
C VAL A 262 -26.97 -13.48 38.87
N TYR A 263 -25.91 -13.90 39.56
CA TYR A 263 -24.89 -14.81 39.04
C TYR A 263 -25.17 -16.28 39.36
N MET A 264 -26.21 -16.57 40.14
CA MET A 264 -26.55 -17.92 40.58
C MET A 264 -27.67 -18.52 39.70
N PRO A 265 -27.42 -19.63 38.98
CA PRO A 265 -28.49 -20.29 38.23
C PRO A 265 -29.58 -20.82 39.17
N ASP A 266 -30.83 -20.85 38.70
CA ASP A 266 -32.01 -21.27 39.47
C ASP A 266 -32.34 -20.39 40.69
N LYS A 267 -31.77 -19.18 40.81
CA LYS A 267 -32.04 -18.24 41.90
C LYS A 267 -32.75 -16.95 41.48
N ASP A 268 -33.19 -16.87 40.22
CA ASP A 268 -33.98 -15.76 39.71
C ASP A 268 -35.26 -15.55 40.53
N SER A 269 -35.48 -14.32 41.01
CA SER A 269 -36.72 -13.91 41.68
C SER A 269 -37.85 -13.55 40.70
N GLU A 270 -37.50 -13.29 39.44
CA GLU A 270 -38.42 -12.83 38.42
C GLU A 270 -39.30 -13.96 37.84
N PRO A 271 -40.59 -13.72 37.60
CA PRO A 271 -41.50 -14.73 37.06
C PRO A 271 -41.16 -15.10 35.62
N VAL A 272 -41.48 -16.34 35.24
CA VAL A 272 -41.30 -16.88 33.88
C VAL A 272 -42.15 -16.08 32.88
N ASN A 273 -41.53 -15.50 31.85
CA ASN A 273 -42.25 -14.81 30.79
C ASN A 273 -42.66 -15.79 29.67
N ARG A 274 -43.97 -16.09 29.60
CA ARG A 274 -44.51 -17.07 28.64
C ARG A 274 -44.94 -16.47 27.31
N THR A 275 -44.87 -15.16 27.13
CA THR A 275 -45.35 -14.44 25.93
C THR A 275 -44.22 -13.98 25.02
N LEU A 276 -42.98 -14.40 25.29
CA LEU A 276 -41.83 -14.06 24.47
C LEU A 276 -42.01 -14.62 23.05
N ILE A 277 -41.67 -13.79 22.06
CA ILE A 277 -41.61 -14.14 20.63
C ILE A 277 -40.18 -14.08 20.09
N GLN A 278 -39.24 -13.69 20.96
CA GLN A 278 -37.81 -13.68 20.72
C GLN A 278 -37.08 -14.06 22.01
N LYS A 279 -36.02 -14.85 21.90
CA LYS A 279 -35.15 -15.19 23.02
C LYS A 279 -33.73 -15.44 22.51
N ALA A 280 -32.74 -15.08 23.32
CA ALA A 280 -31.33 -15.33 23.07
C ALA A 280 -30.63 -15.73 24.37
N GLY A 281 -29.64 -16.61 24.28
CA GLY A 281 -28.94 -17.13 25.44
C GLY A 281 -28.08 -18.37 25.12
N TYR A 282 -27.23 -18.76 26.07
CA TYR A 282 -26.42 -19.96 25.92
C TYR A 282 -27.25 -21.22 26.21
N LEU A 283 -27.16 -22.22 25.34
CA LEU A 283 -27.69 -23.55 25.55
C LEU A 283 -26.61 -24.59 25.28
N ASN A 284 -26.70 -25.74 25.95
CA ASN A 284 -25.87 -26.89 25.55
C ASN A 284 -26.64 -27.72 24.52
N ILE A 285 -26.06 -27.94 23.35
CA ILE A 285 -26.61 -28.82 22.31
C ILE A 285 -26.00 -30.21 22.43
N ARG A 286 -26.85 -31.23 22.35
CA ARG A 286 -26.42 -32.62 22.32
C ARG A 286 -26.00 -33.03 20.91
N ASN A 287 -24.75 -33.44 20.78
CA ASN A 287 -24.18 -33.99 19.55
C ASN A 287 -23.97 -35.50 19.69
N LYS A 288 -24.39 -36.27 18.69
CA LYS A 288 -24.14 -37.72 18.63
C LYS A 288 -22.83 -37.94 17.86
N THR A 289 -21.75 -38.29 18.56
CA THR A 289 -20.40 -38.45 18.00
C THR A 289 -20.08 -39.92 17.74
N GLY A 290 -20.98 -40.64 17.08
CA GLY A 290 -20.86 -42.07 16.79
C GLY A 290 -22.13 -42.85 17.11
N LEU A 291 -22.03 -44.19 17.19
CA LEU A 291 -23.19 -45.07 17.44
C LEU A 291 -23.67 -45.05 18.90
N VAL A 292 -22.79 -44.71 19.86
CA VAL A 292 -23.07 -44.78 21.32
C VAL A 292 -22.57 -43.55 22.10
N THR A 293 -21.63 -42.79 21.55
CA THR A 293 -21.02 -41.63 22.22
C THR A 293 -21.79 -40.35 21.94
N THR A 294 -21.99 -39.56 22.98
CA THR A 294 -22.62 -38.24 22.92
C THR A 294 -21.73 -37.18 23.55
N ALA A 295 -21.75 -35.99 22.97
CA ALA A 295 -21.04 -34.82 23.44
C ALA A 295 -22.05 -33.67 23.63
N TRP A 296 -21.70 -32.71 24.48
CA TRP A 296 -22.51 -31.54 24.75
C TRP A 296 -21.69 -30.28 24.57
N ASP A 297 -22.10 -29.42 23.66
CA ASP A 297 -21.37 -28.20 23.32
C ASP A 297 -22.18 -26.97 23.73
N ARG A 298 -21.56 -26.05 24.46
CA ARG A 298 -22.18 -24.78 24.89
C ARG A 298 -22.06 -23.76 23.76
N LEU A 299 -23.19 -23.41 23.14
CA LEU A 299 -23.25 -22.45 22.04
C LEU A 299 -24.28 -21.35 22.34
N TYR A 300 -24.14 -20.21 21.69
CA TYR A 300 -25.11 -19.12 21.84
C TYR A 300 -26.24 -19.30 20.83
N PHE A 301 -27.48 -19.39 21.30
CA PHE A 301 -28.66 -19.54 20.46
C PHE A 301 -29.51 -18.29 20.52
N PHE A 302 -30.16 -17.94 19.41
CA PHE A 302 -31.10 -16.85 19.35
C PHE A 302 -32.15 -17.09 18.27
N THR A 303 -33.34 -16.53 18.46
CA THR A 303 -34.43 -16.62 17.47
C THR A 303 -34.44 -15.38 16.58
N GLN A 304 -34.50 -15.56 15.27
CA GLN A 304 -34.53 -14.47 14.29
C GLN A 304 -35.41 -14.84 13.10
N GLY A 305 -36.43 -14.02 12.80
CA GLY A 305 -37.26 -14.19 11.60
C GLY A 305 -37.99 -15.54 11.50
N GLY A 306 -38.39 -16.13 12.63
CA GLY A 306 -38.99 -17.48 12.66
C GLY A 306 -37.98 -18.62 12.69
N ASN A 307 -36.67 -18.34 12.64
CA ASN A 307 -35.62 -19.33 12.66
C ASN A 307 -34.90 -19.39 14.02
N LEU A 308 -34.35 -20.55 14.35
CA LEU A 308 -33.39 -20.74 15.42
C LEU A 308 -31.97 -20.66 14.85
N MET A 309 -31.24 -19.67 15.32
CA MET A 309 -29.86 -19.38 14.94
C MET A 309 -28.90 -19.84 16.03
N CYS A 310 -27.66 -20.15 15.65
CA CYS A 310 -26.59 -20.54 16.57
C CYS A 310 -25.26 -19.89 16.18
N GLN A 311 -24.58 -19.32 17.17
CA GLN A 311 -23.26 -18.70 17.02
C GLN A 311 -22.26 -19.33 18.00
N PRO A 312 -21.22 -20.01 17.48
CA PRO A 312 -20.10 -20.45 18.29
C PRO A 312 -19.28 -19.28 18.84
N ARG A 313 -18.61 -19.48 19.99
CA ARG A 313 -17.68 -18.50 20.54
C ARG A 313 -16.52 -18.25 19.55
N GLY A 314 -16.32 -16.99 19.17
CA GLY A 314 -15.28 -16.58 18.21
C GLY A 314 -15.72 -16.53 16.75
N ALA A 315 -16.95 -16.95 16.43
CA ALA A 315 -17.52 -16.76 15.11
C ALA A 315 -18.03 -15.32 14.94
N VAL A 316 -17.81 -14.72 13.75
CA VAL A 316 -18.27 -13.36 13.42
C VAL A 316 -19.80 -13.29 13.29
N ALA A 317 -20.43 -14.36 12.80
CA ALA A 317 -21.88 -14.44 12.61
C ALA A 317 -22.45 -15.80 13.02
N GLY A 318 -23.74 -15.83 13.36
CA GLY A 318 -24.49 -17.04 13.66
C GLY A 318 -25.09 -17.68 12.40
N GLY A 319 -25.14 -19.01 12.36
CA GLY A 319 -25.78 -19.78 11.28
C GLY A 319 -27.18 -20.25 11.66
N MET A 320 -28.04 -20.43 10.67
CA MET A 320 -29.37 -21.02 10.87
C MET A 320 -29.24 -22.51 11.18
N VAL A 321 -29.87 -22.97 12.26
CA VAL A 321 -29.85 -24.38 12.68
C VAL A 321 -31.18 -25.06 12.38
N LEU A 322 -32.29 -24.36 12.61
CA LEU A 322 -33.62 -24.92 12.40
C LEU A 322 -34.64 -23.83 12.09
N ASP A 323 -35.47 -24.07 11.08
CA ASP A 323 -36.69 -23.31 10.85
C ASP A 323 -37.74 -23.71 11.89
N LEU A 324 -38.21 -22.75 12.69
CA LEU A 324 -39.19 -23.02 13.75
C LEU A 324 -40.63 -23.06 13.22
N ASP A 325 -40.86 -22.80 11.93
CA ASP A 325 -42.18 -22.92 11.33
C ASP A 325 -42.72 -24.34 11.52
N ASN A 326 -43.92 -24.47 12.11
CA ASN A 326 -44.53 -25.75 12.47
C ASN A 326 -43.66 -26.70 13.31
N SER A 327 -42.56 -26.23 13.90
CA SER A 327 -41.71 -27.05 14.74
C SER A 327 -42.41 -27.36 16.06
N SER A 328 -42.21 -28.56 16.59
CA SER A 328 -42.72 -28.95 17.91
C SER A 328 -41.59 -28.88 18.93
N VAL A 329 -41.87 -28.33 20.11
CA VAL A 329 -40.93 -28.27 21.22
C VAL A 329 -41.54 -28.93 22.46
N MET A 330 -40.77 -29.79 23.11
CA MET A 330 -41.23 -30.54 24.28
C MET A 330 -40.12 -30.75 25.31
N ALA A 331 -40.52 -30.86 26.56
CA ALA A 331 -39.68 -31.35 27.65
C ALA A 331 -39.18 -32.77 27.34
N VAL A 332 -37.91 -33.06 27.62
CA VAL A 332 -37.35 -34.42 27.43
C VAL A 332 -36.40 -34.80 28.56
N GLU A 333 -36.52 -36.03 29.05
CA GLU A 333 -35.51 -36.62 29.92
C GLU A 333 -34.35 -37.15 29.05
N CYS A 334 -33.15 -36.64 29.27
CA CYS A 334 -31.98 -37.02 28.48
C CYS A 334 -30.73 -37.14 29.37
N GLU A 335 -30.13 -38.33 29.45
CA GLU A 335 -28.86 -38.58 30.16
C GLU A 335 -28.84 -38.08 31.61
N ASP A 336 -29.98 -38.11 32.31
CA ASP A 336 -30.16 -37.57 33.68
C ASP A 336 -29.76 -36.08 33.82
N ARG A 337 -29.77 -35.33 32.72
CA ARG A 337 -29.49 -33.88 32.72
C ARG A 337 -30.76 -33.08 32.98
N ARG A 338 -30.63 -32.08 33.85
CA ARG A 338 -31.70 -31.13 34.17
C ARG A 338 -31.99 -30.22 32.97
N TYR A 339 -33.26 -29.82 32.84
CA TYR A 339 -33.72 -28.77 31.92
C TYR A 339 -33.44 -29.04 30.44
N CYS A 340 -33.56 -30.30 30.03
CA CYS A 340 -33.46 -30.71 28.64
C CYS A 340 -34.81 -30.60 27.93
N PHE A 341 -34.79 -30.02 26.72
CA PHE A 341 -35.93 -29.97 25.82
C PHE A 341 -35.52 -30.36 24.41
N GLN A 342 -36.47 -30.87 23.64
CA GLN A 342 -36.26 -31.29 22.26
C GLN A 342 -37.09 -30.42 21.33
N ILE A 343 -36.45 -29.89 20.28
CA ILE A 343 -37.15 -29.27 19.15
C ILE A 343 -37.10 -30.23 17.97
N THR A 344 -38.25 -30.51 17.38
CA THR A 344 -38.42 -31.41 16.25
C THR A 344 -39.04 -30.67 15.08
N SER A 345 -38.40 -30.75 13.91
CA SER A 345 -38.88 -30.14 12.67
C SER A 345 -40.25 -30.72 12.25
N PRO A 346 -41.03 -30.01 11.42
CA PRO A 346 -42.33 -30.50 10.93
C PRO A 346 -42.23 -31.85 10.22
N SER A 347 -41.13 -32.06 9.50
CA SER A 347 -40.84 -33.30 8.78
C SER A 347 -40.44 -34.48 9.68
N GLY A 348 -40.20 -34.23 10.97
CA GLY A 348 -39.67 -35.21 11.93
C GLY A 348 -38.21 -35.64 11.67
N LYS A 349 -37.60 -35.17 10.58
CA LYS A 349 -36.25 -35.58 10.14
C LYS A 349 -35.14 -34.94 10.97
N THR A 350 -35.37 -33.72 11.45
CA THR A 350 -34.40 -32.98 12.27
C THR A 350 -34.94 -32.88 13.69
N SER A 351 -34.19 -33.43 14.63
CA SER A 351 -34.47 -33.35 16.06
C SER A 351 -33.21 -32.98 16.79
N MET A 352 -33.28 -31.92 17.59
CA MET A 352 -32.17 -31.45 18.42
C MET A 352 -32.59 -31.43 19.88
N ILE A 353 -31.67 -31.86 20.74
CA ILE A 353 -31.85 -31.81 22.19
C ILE A 353 -30.96 -30.70 22.72
N LEU A 354 -31.58 -29.76 23.42
CA LEU A 354 -30.97 -28.59 24.01
C LEU A 354 -31.13 -28.64 25.53
N GLN A 355 -30.21 -27.99 26.24
CA GLN A 355 -30.23 -27.90 27.69
C GLN A 355 -30.07 -26.43 28.12
N ALA A 356 -31.01 -25.95 28.94
CA ALA A 356 -30.93 -24.64 29.58
C ALA A 356 -30.26 -24.71 30.96
N GLU A 357 -29.79 -23.57 31.47
CA GLU A 357 -29.05 -23.51 32.74
C GLU A 357 -29.95 -23.33 33.98
N SER A 358 -31.18 -22.83 33.80
CA SER A 358 -32.17 -22.67 34.87
C SER A 358 -33.56 -23.12 34.47
N LYS A 359 -34.43 -23.40 35.46
CA LYS A 359 -35.85 -23.71 35.24
C LYS A 359 -36.59 -22.58 34.52
N LYS A 360 -36.25 -21.33 34.83
CA LYS A 360 -36.84 -20.16 34.19
C LYS A 360 -36.46 -20.13 32.71
N GLU A 361 -35.17 -20.17 32.40
CA GLU A 361 -34.66 -20.20 31.03
C GLU A 361 -35.29 -21.35 30.23
N TYR A 362 -35.35 -22.53 30.83
CA TYR A 362 -35.97 -23.72 30.27
C TYR A 362 -37.44 -23.52 29.86
N GLU A 363 -38.28 -23.01 30.77
CA GLU A 363 -39.69 -22.75 30.49
C GLU A 363 -39.85 -21.65 29.43
N GLU A 364 -39.05 -20.58 29.50
CA GLU A 364 -39.09 -19.48 28.54
C GLU A 364 -38.65 -19.91 27.13
N TRP A 365 -37.62 -20.74 26.98
CA TRP A 365 -37.21 -21.29 25.69
C TRP A 365 -38.32 -22.14 25.06
N ILE A 366 -38.96 -23.03 25.83
CA ILE A 366 -40.08 -23.84 25.34
C ILE A 366 -41.27 -22.96 24.95
N CYS A 367 -41.64 -21.97 25.77
CA CYS A 367 -42.73 -21.06 25.47
C CYS A 367 -42.44 -20.22 24.22
N THR A 368 -41.23 -19.67 24.10
CA THR A 368 -40.83 -18.84 22.95
C THR A 368 -40.88 -19.62 21.65
N VAL A 369 -40.30 -20.81 21.61
CA VAL A 369 -40.31 -21.66 20.40
C VAL A 369 -41.74 -22.06 20.04
N ASN A 370 -42.59 -22.40 21.02
CA ASN A 370 -44.01 -22.67 20.78
C ASN A 370 -44.76 -21.44 20.23
N ASN A 371 -44.48 -20.24 20.77
CA ASN A 371 -45.12 -19.00 20.33
C ASN A 371 -44.75 -18.67 18.88
N ILE A 372 -43.48 -18.82 18.51
CA ILE A 372 -42.99 -18.62 17.14
C ILE A 372 -43.64 -19.64 16.18
N SER A 373 -43.56 -20.94 16.52
CA SER A 373 -44.16 -22.03 15.75
C SER A 373 -45.66 -21.84 15.50
N ARG A 374 -46.40 -21.30 16.49
CA ARG A 374 -47.85 -21.09 16.40
C ARG A 374 -48.26 -19.77 15.75
N GLN A 375 -47.48 -18.70 15.92
CA GLN A 375 -47.83 -17.37 15.40
C GLN A 375 -47.87 -17.30 13.87
N ILE A 376 -47.12 -18.17 13.19
CA ILE A 376 -47.15 -18.27 11.72
C ILE A 376 -48.51 -18.84 11.24
N TYR A 377 -49.18 -19.70 12.01
CA TYR A 377 -50.40 -20.41 11.59
C TYR A 377 -51.72 -19.84 12.12
N LEU A 378 -51.71 -19.04 13.19
CA LEU A 378 -52.94 -18.58 13.87
C LEU A 378 -53.32 -17.12 13.57
N THR A 379 -52.70 -16.49 12.57
CA THR A 379 -53.03 -15.11 12.16
C THR A 379 -53.83 -15.13 10.85
N ASP A 380 -54.89 -14.32 10.73
CA ASP A 380 -55.76 -14.23 9.54
C ASP A 380 -55.03 -13.78 8.25
N ASN A 381 -53.76 -13.39 8.36
CA ASN A 381 -52.85 -13.10 7.26
C ASN A 381 -51.40 -13.56 7.60
N PRO A 382 -51.03 -14.82 7.28
CA PRO A 382 -49.71 -15.37 7.58
C PRO A 382 -48.56 -14.68 6.83
N GLU A 383 -48.80 -14.15 5.62
CA GLU A 383 -47.81 -13.36 4.85
C GLU A 383 -47.41 -12.07 5.58
N ALA A 384 -48.36 -11.33 6.14
CA ALA A 384 -48.07 -10.07 6.84
C ALA A 384 -47.23 -10.27 8.12
N VAL A 385 -47.41 -11.39 8.83
CA VAL A 385 -46.64 -11.71 10.05
C VAL A 385 -45.25 -12.23 9.71
N ALA A 386 -45.13 -13.07 8.67
CA ALA A 386 -43.84 -13.48 8.13
C ALA A 386 -43.02 -12.28 7.64
N ILE A 387 -43.66 -11.31 6.96
CA ILE A 387 -43.04 -10.05 6.53
C ILE A 387 -42.54 -9.24 7.73
N ARG A 388 -43.33 -9.07 8.81
CA ARG A 388 -42.86 -8.34 10.01
C ARG A 388 -41.71 -9.05 10.74
N LEU A 389 -41.79 -10.37 10.91
CA LEU A 389 -40.73 -11.16 11.55
C LEU A 389 -39.44 -11.09 10.72
N ASN A 390 -39.56 -11.13 9.39
CA ASN A 390 -38.45 -10.97 8.46
C ASN A 390 -37.92 -9.52 8.44
N GLN A 391 -38.76 -8.50 8.61
CA GLN A 391 -38.34 -7.10 8.72
C GLN A 391 -37.51 -6.83 9.98
N THR A 392 -37.85 -7.48 11.11
CA THR A 392 -37.00 -7.46 12.32
C THR A 392 -35.71 -8.27 12.13
N ALA A 393 -35.73 -9.34 11.33
CA ALA A 393 -34.52 -10.05 10.94
C ALA A 393 -33.59 -9.16 10.09
N ILE A 394 -34.14 -8.46 9.09
CA ILE A 394 -33.39 -7.50 8.25
C ILE A 394 -32.73 -6.42 9.12
N GLN A 395 -33.45 -5.81 10.07
CA GLN A 395 -32.90 -4.81 10.98
C GLN A 395 -31.78 -5.34 11.90
N ALA A 396 -31.82 -6.62 12.26
CA ALA A 396 -30.82 -7.26 13.11
C ALA A 396 -29.62 -7.85 12.34
N VAL A 397 -29.71 -8.00 11.01
CA VAL A 397 -28.60 -8.44 10.13
C VAL A 397 -27.93 -7.27 9.41
N THR A 398 -28.57 -6.09 9.30
CA THR A 398 -27.83 -4.87 9.02
C THR A 398 -26.96 -4.54 10.24
N PRO A 399 -25.62 -4.49 10.13
CA PRO A 399 -24.87 -3.73 11.11
C PRO A 399 -25.47 -2.33 11.11
N ILE A 400 -25.84 -1.82 12.29
CA ILE A 400 -25.98 -0.39 12.49
C ILE A 400 -24.57 0.14 12.26
N THR A 401 -24.22 0.44 11.01
CA THR A 401 -23.12 1.34 10.73
C THR A 401 -23.53 2.62 11.43
N SER A 402 -22.85 2.92 12.52
CA SER A 402 -22.94 4.16 13.27
C SER A 402 -22.58 5.33 12.36
N PHE A 403 -23.55 5.71 11.54
CA PHE A 403 -23.66 6.97 10.81
C PHE A 403 -24.95 7.70 11.23
N GLU A 404 -25.43 7.46 12.45
CA GLU A 404 -26.31 8.42 13.11
C GLU A 404 -25.46 9.63 13.51
N LYS A 405 -25.39 10.57 12.58
CA LYS A 405 -25.02 11.95 12.80
C LYS A 405 -25.77 12.44 14.04
N ARG A 406 -25.04 12.72 15.13
CA ARG A 406 -25.58 13.28 16.40
C ARG A 406 -26.66 14.32 16.08
N GLN A 407 -27.92 13.99 16.37
CA GLN A 407 -28.97 15.00 16.44
C GLN A 407 -28.69 15.85 17.68
N GLU A 408 -28.16 17.05 17.45
CA GLU A 408 -28.19 18.12 18.43
C GLU A 408 -29.65 18.48 18.77
N GLY A 409 -29.92 18.65 20.07
CA GLY A 409 -31.02 19.48 20.55
C GLY A 409 -32.24 18.74 21.07
N SER A 410 -32.20 18.33 22.33
CA SER A 410 -33.40 18.12 23.17
C SER A 410 -34.24 19.40 23.28
N PRO A 411 -35.57 19.40 23.04
CA PRO A 411 -36.42 20.53 23.35
C PRO A 411 -37.09 20.32 24.72
N ASN A 412 -36.73 21.16 25.69
CA ASN A 412 -37.49 21.32 26.93
C ASN A 412 -38.78 22.13 26.62
N PRO A 413 -39.94 21.82 27.22
CA PRO A 413 -41.20 22.46 26.90
C PRO A 413 -41.38 23.71 27.77
N ASP A 414 -41.52 24.88 27.15
CA ASP A 414 -42.48 25.91 27.58
C ASP A 414 -42.32 27.20 26.77
N ARG A 415 -43.49 27.82 26.50
CA ARG A 415 -43.73 29.26 26.25
C ARG A 415 -44.06 29.71 24.80
N ALA A 416 -45.37 29.67 24.53
CA ALA A 416 -46.23 30.73 24.00
C ALA A 416 -45.85 31.54 22.72
N LYS A 417 -46.72 31.41 21.70
CA LYS A 417 -47.02 32.41 20.63
C LYS A 417 -47.75 33.65 21.21
N PRO A 418 -47.98 34.80 20.51
CA PRO A 418 -48.06 34.98 19.04
C PRO A 418 -47.50 36.31 18.44
N GLY A 419 -47.50 36.42 17.10
CA GLY A 419 -47.50 37.69 16.36
C GLY A 419 -46.56 37.72 15.15
N GLY A 420 -47.11 37.81 13.93
CA GLY A 420 -46.36 37.71 12.67
C GLY A 420 -45.83 39.03 12.09
N VAL A 421 -45.16 38.92 10.94
CA VAL A 421 -45.28 39.72 9.70
C VAL A 421 -44.27 39.18 8.66
N HIS A 422 -44.71 39.13 7.41
CA HIS A 422 -43.98 38.72 6.19
C HIS A 422 -42.77 39.61 5.88
N THR A 423 -41.70 39.05 5.28
CA THR A 423 -41.24 39.35 3.89
C THR A 423 -40.04 38.49 3.42
N THR A 424 -40.21 37.91 2.22
CA THR A 424 -39.25 37.69 1.10
C THR A 424 -38.00 36.80 1.24
N GLY A 425 -38.04 35.66 0.55
CA GLY A 425 -37.13 35.32 -0.57
C GLY A 425 -35.74 34.77 -0.27
N SER A 426 -35.54 33.46 -0.46
CA SER A 426 -34.34 32.90 -1.13
C SER A 426 -34.52 31.42 -1.47
N GLN A 427 -34.03 31.07 -2.65
CA GLN A 427 -34.04 29.75 -3.28
C GLN A 427 -33.32 28.71 -2.42
N LYS A 428 -33.92 27.52 -2.28
CA LYS A 428 -33.24 26.32 -1.76
C LYS A 428 -32.46 25.68 -2.90
N SER A 429 -31.14 25.69 -2.81
CA SER A 429 -30.25 24.76 -3.51
C SER A 429 -30.39 23.36 -2.91
N GLY A 430 -30.38 22.34 -3.78
CA GLY A 430 -30.82 20.97 -3.51
C GLY A 430 -30.00 20.19 -2.49
N ALA A 431 -30.71 19.35 -1.75
CA ALA A 431 -30.15 18.27 -0.94
C ALA A 431 -29.62 17.15 -1.86
N ALA A 432 -28.57 16.44 -1.43
CA ALA A 432 -28.09 15.23 -2.09
C ALA A 432 -29.21 14.15 -2.06
N PRO A 433 -29.37 13.36 -3.14
CA PRO A 433 -30.39 12.31 -3.19
C PRO A 433 -30.08 11.20 -2.17
N GLU A 434 -31.13 10.64 -1.57
CA GLU A 434 -31.04 9.50 -0.64
C GLU A 434 -30.69 8.20 -1.43
N PRO A 435 -29.98 7.23 -0.85
CA PRO A 435 -29.51 6.03 -1.54
C PRO A 435 -30.63 5.16 -2.16
N GLU A 436 -31.85 5.26 -1.63
CA GLU A 436 -33.04 4.55 -2.14
C GLU A 436 -33.55 5.12 -3.47
N ASP A 437 -33.17 6.35 -3.83
CA ASP A 437 -33.59 7.04 -5.06
C ASP A 437 -32.70 6.72 -6.28
N LEU A 438 -31.62 5.96 -6.11
CA LEU A 438 -30.64 5.65 -7.18
C LEU A 438 -30.96 4.38 -7.98
N ILE A 439 -31.75 3.47 -7.38
CA ILE A 439 -32.13 2.18 -7.98
C ILE A 439 -33.56 2.23 -8.54
N ALA A 440 -33.81 1.59 -9.67
CA ALA A 440 -35.14 1.52 -10.26
C ALA A 440 -36.06 0.60 -9.41
N PRO A 441 -37.16 1.11 -8.82
CA PRO A 441 -37.97 0.39 -7.85
C PRO A 441 -38.67 -0.81 -8.50
N GLY A 442 -38.60 -1.97 -7.84
CA GLY A 442 -39.23 -3.21 -8.30
C GLY A 442 -38.44 -4.02 -9.35
N THR A 443 -37.20 -3.62 -9.67
CA THR A 443 -36.39 -4.34 -10.66
C THR A 443 -35.76 -5.61 -10.08
N PRO A 444 -35.93 -6.80 -10.70
CA PRO A 444 -35.28 -8.01 -10.25
C PRO A 444 -33.75 -7.95 -10.47
N ILE A 445 -32.98 -8.43 -9.49
CA ILE A 445 -31.54 -8.63 -9.64
C ILE A 445 -31.30 -9.92 -10.43
N GLN A 446 -30.57 -9.81 -11.53
CA GLN A 446 -30.20 -10.95 -12.35
C GLN A 446 -28.86 -11.53 -11.88
N PHE A 447 -28.87 -12.76 -11.36
CA PHE A 447 -27.67 -13.45 -10.86
C PHE A 447 -27.04 -14.40 -11.89
N ASP A 448 -27.70 -14.63 -13.01
CA ASP A 448 -27.25 -15.55 -14.05
C ASP A 448 -27.43 -14.95 -15.45
N ILE A 449 -26.38 -15.03 -16.27
CA ILE A 449 -26.38 -14.61 -17.69
C ILE A 449 -26.59 -15.83 -18.61
N MET A 450 -26.78 -17.03 -18.05
CA MET A 450 -26.87 -18.28 -18.79
C MET A 450 -28.21 -18.43 -19.53
N LEU A 451 -28.23 -18.04 -20.80
CA LEU A 451 -29.09 -18.70 -21.78
C LEU A 451 -28.42 -20.03 -22.19
N PRO A 452 -29.18 -21.15 -22.30
CA PRO A 452 -28.66 -22.40 -22.84
C PRO A 452 -28.00 -22.16 -24.21
N ALA A 453 -26.85 -22.80 -24.46
CA ALA A 453 -26.12 -22.70 -25.73
C ALA A 453 -26.94 -23.10 -26.98
N SER A 454 -28.15 -23.62 -26.80
CA SER A 454 -29.11 -23.97 -27.86
C SER A 454 -29.89 -22.78 -28.45
N GLU A 455 -29.88 -21.59 -27.85
CA GLU A 455 -30.62 -20.42 -28.38
C GLU A 455 -29.77 -19.42 -29.17
N PHE A 456 -28.44 -19.61 -29.22
CA PHE A 456 -27.53 -18.77 -30.00
C PHE A 456 -27.47 -19.11 -31.51
N GLN A 457 -28.31 -20.06 -31.97
CA GLN A 457 -28.31 -20.51 -33.36
C GLN A 457 -29.17 -19.64 -34.29
N ASP A 458 -30.08 -18.81 -33.75
CA ASP A 458 -30.97 -17.96 -34.56
C ASP A 458 -30.53 -16.50 -34.73
N GLN A 459 -29.63 -15.98 -33.88
CA GLN A 459 -29.09 -14.60 -34.03
C GLN A 459 -27.78 -14.53 -34.82
N ASN A 460 -27.09 -15.65 -35.04
CA ASN A 460 -25.81 -15.72 -35.75
C ASN A 460 -25.94 -15.90 -37.28
N ARG A 461 -27.02 -15.40 -37.90
CA ARG A 461 -27.11 -15.31 -39.37
C ARG A 461 -26.29 -14.15 -39.96
N ALA A 462 -25.60 -13.39 -39.12
CA ALA A 462 -24.62 -12.38 -39.54
C ALA A 462 -23.30 -12.51 -38.75
N GLY A 463 -22.40 -13.38 -39.21
CA GLY A 463 -20.96 -13.05 -39.22
C GLY A 463 -20.05 -13.42 -38.03
N GLY A 464 -20.30 -14.46 -37.23
CA GLY A 464 -19.35 -14.90 -36.18
C GLY A 464 -18.33 -15.95 -36.65
N ARG A 465 -17.06 -15.59 -36.88
CA ARG A 465 -15.93 -16.52 -37.13
C ARG A 465 -15.46 -17.19 -35.83
N ARG A 466 -15.23 -18.51 -35.87
CA ARG A 466 -14.52 -19.29 -34.82
C ARG A 466 -13.01 -19.05 -34.92
N THR A 467 -12.35 -18.67 -33.83
CA THR A 467 -10.89 -18.59 -33.75
C THR A 467 -10.28 -19.92 -33.30
N ASN A 468 -9.33 -20.43 -34.08
CA ASN A 468 -8.62 -21.70 -33.89
C ASN A 468 -7.29 -21.47 -33.13
N PRO A 469 -6.84 -22.34 -32.19
CA PRO A 469 -5.69 -22.04 -31.31
C PRO A 469 -4.31 -22.39 -31.88
N PHE A 470 -4.21 -22.89 -33.11
CA PHE A 470 -2.94 -23.24 -33.74
C PHE A 470 -2.77 -22.43 -35.03
N GLY A 471 -1.77 -21.54 -35.03
CA GLY A 471 -1.55 -20.54 -36.07
C GLY A 471 -1.13 -21.16 -37.40
N GLU A 472 -1.97 -20.95 -38.42
CA GLU A 472 -1.57 -20.84 -39.82
C GLU A 472 -2.38 -19.69 -40.44
N THR A 473 -1.69 -18.79 -41.14
CA THR A 473 -2.22 -17.59 -41.80
C THR A 473 -2.83 -17.97 -43.15
N GLU A 474 -4.09 -17.59 -43.39
CA GLU A 474 -4.60 -17.39 -44.75
C GLU A 474 -5.09 -15.95 -44.90
N ASP A 475 -4.50 -15.26 -45.88
CA ASP A 475 -4.80 -13.90 -46.33
C ASP A 475 -6.23 -13.80 -46.87
N ASP A 476 -7.01 -12.82 -46.40
CA ASP A 476 -7.73 -11.87 -47.26
C ASP A 476 -8.42 -10.75 -46.47
N CYS A 477 -8.34 -9.54 -47.04
CA CYS A 477 -8.49 -8.23 -46.42
C CYS A 477 -9.88 -7.79 -45.91
N SER A 478 -9.82 -6.81 -44.99
CA SER A 478 -10.81 -5.77 -44.60
C SER A 478 -11.74 -6.01 -43.41
N ALA A 479 -11.18 -5.87 -42.18
CA ALA A 479 -11.82 -5.23 -41.00
C ALA A 479 -10.97 -5.31 -39.70
N GLU A 480 -9.86 -6.06 -39.68
CA GLU A 480 -9.14 -6.34 -38.41
C GLU A 480 -8.06 -5.32 -38.00
N SER A 481 -7.93 -4.15 -38.64
CA SER A 481 -6.88 -3.19 -38.26
C SER A 481 -7.17 -2.39 -36.99
N ASP A 482 -8.44 -2.23 -36.61
CA ASP A 482 -8.84 -1.23 -35.61
C ASP A 482 -8.71 -1.68 -34.16
N ASP A 483 -8.73 -2.99 -33.87
CA ASP A 483 -8.68 -3.53 -32.50
C ASP A 483 -7.25 -3.81 -31.97
N SER A 484 -6.22 -3.54 -32.77
CA SER A 484 -4.84 -3.93 -32.49
C SER A 484 -4.10 -3.10 -31.42
N LEU A 485 -4.64 -1.94 -31.02
CA LEU A 485 -3.93 -1.00 -30.13
C LEU A 485 -4.07 -1.32 -28.64
N LEU A 486 -5.15 -2.01 -28.22
CA LEU A 486 -5.36 -2.41 -26.83
C LEU A 486 -6.23 -3.66 -26.80
N GLN A 487 -5.70 -4.73 -26.22
CA GLN A 487 -6.44 -5.95 -25.94
C GLN A 487 -5.94 -6.53 -24.61
N GLN A 488 -6.76 -6.45 -23.57
CA GLN A 488 -6.42 -6.99 -22.25
C GLN A 488 -7.55 -7.85 -21.70
N VAL A 489 -7.20 -8.97 -21.08
CA VAL A 489 -8.14 -9.97 -20.59
C VAL A 489 -7.98 -10.13 -19.08
N PHE A 490 -9.09 -10.07 -18.36
CA PHE A 490 -9.14 -10.25 -16.91
C PHE A 490 -10.04 -11.43 -16.54
N ALA A 491 -9.60 -12.26 -15.60
CA ALA A 491 -10.44 -13.31 -15.03
C ALA A 491 -11.38 -12.71 -13.98
N VAL A 492 -12.67 -12.74 -14.26
CA VAL A 492 -13.73 -12.16 -13.41
C VAL A 492 -14.85 -13.17 -13.14
N ARG A 493 -15.60 -12.95 -12.08
CA ARG A 493 -16.83 -13.66 -11.74
C ARG A 493 -17.97 -12.68 -11.76
N PHE A 494 -18.99 -12.95 -12.57
CA PHE A 494 -20.20 -12.14 -12.57
C PHE A 494 -20.99 -12.36 -11.27
N LEU A 495 -21.29 -11.27 -10.57
CA LEU A 495 -22.03 -11.31 -9.31
C LEU A 495 -23.51 -11.00 -9.50
N GLY A 496 -23.83 -10.07 -10.38
CA GLY A 496 -25.21 -9.76 -10.74
C GLY A 496 -25.32 -8.46 -11.54
N SER A 497 -26.50 -8.25 -12.12
CA SER A 497 -26.86 -7.01 -12.80
C SER A 497 -28.25 -6.53 -12.37
N MET A 498 -28.45 -5.23 -12.45
CA MET A 498 -29.75 -4.61 -12.15
C MET A 498 -29.93 -3.30 -12.90
N ALA A 499 -31.19 -2.93 -13.15
CA ALA A 499 -31.51 -1.63 -13.76
C ALA A 499 -31.33 -0.49 -12.74
N VAL A 500 -30.82 0.62 -13.24
CA VAL A 500 -30.49 1.81 -12.45
C VAL A 500 -31.09 3.06 -13.09
N ARG A 501 -31.30 4.12 -12.31
CA ARG A 501 -32.05 5.31 -12.77
C ARG A 501 -31.21 6.30 -13.58
N CYS A 502 -29.89 6.31 -13.42
CA CYS A 502 -29.02 7.18 -14.18
C CYS A 502 -27.65 6.56 -14.49
N GLY A 503 -27.09 6.90 -15.64
CA GLY A 503 -25.74 6.52 -16.04
C GLY A 503 -24.65 7.55 -15.75
N ASN A 504 -24.96 8.68 -15.09
CA ASN A 504 -24.01 9.78 -14.87
C ASN A 504 -23.51 9.91 -13.42
N ASN A 505 -23.99 9.07 -12.49
CA ASN A 505 -23.53 9.06 -11.10
C ASN A 505 -22.82 7.74 -10.79
N GLN A 506 -21.57 7.84 -10.34
CA GLN A 506 -20.75 6.68 -9.96
C GLN A 506 -21.25 6.00 -8.67
N GLU A 507 -21.96 6.73 -7.79
CA GLU A 507 -22.52 6.18 -6.54
C GLU A 507 -23.53 5.05 -6.78
N VAL A 508 -24.19 5.08 -7.94
CA VAL A 508 -25.12 4.05 -8.40
C VAL A 508 -24.43 2.68 -8.47
N ILE A 509 -23.14 2.64 -8.82
CA ILE A 509 -22.37 1.39 -8.90
C ILE A 509 -22.13 0.82 -7.50
N TYR A 510 -21.79 1.66 -6.52
CA TYR A 510 -21.58 1.21 -5.14
C TYR A 510 -22.87 0.72 -4.50
N GLU A 511 -23.98 1.41 -4.76
CA GLU A 511 -25.29 0.96 -4.30
C GLU A 511 -25.72 -0.35 -4.98
N ALA A 512 -25.47 -0.50 -6.29
CA ALA A 512 -25.71 -1.75 -7.00
C ALA A 512 -24.85 -2.91 -6.45
N MET A 513 -23.57 -2.66 -6.15
CA MET A 513 -22.70 -3.64 -5.49
C MET A 513 -23.29 -4.09 -4.14
N ARG A 514 -23.70 -3.12 -3.31
CA ARG A 514 -24.30 -3.38 -1.99
C ARG A 514 -25.55 -4.24 -2.10
N GLN A 515 -26.48 -3.89 -3.00
CA GLN A 515 -27.73 -4.62 -3.18
C GLN A 515 -27.53 -6.00 -3.79
N VAL A 516 -26.66 -6.14 -4.80
CA VAL A 516 -26.32 -7.44 -5.41
C VAL A 516 -25.70 -8.36 -4.36
N LEU A 517 -24.72 -7.90 -3.58
CA LEU A 517 -24.07 -8.71 -2.54
C LEU A 517 -25.03 -9.07 -1.41
N ALA A 518 -25.84 -8.12 -0.95
CA ALA A 518 -26.86 -8.36 0.07
C ALA A 518 -27.86 -9.41 -0.41
N ALA A 519 -28.37 -9.29 -1.65
CA ALA A 519 -29.32 -10.23 -2.20
C ALA A 519 -28.71 -11.63 -2.42
N ARG A 520 -27.44 -11.73 -2.85
CA ARG A 520 -26.73 -13.02 -2.91
C ARG A 520 -26.61 -13.69 -1.54
N ALA A 521 -26.33 -12.91 -0.49
CA ALA A 521 -26.27 -13.41 0.88
C ALA A 521 -27.65 -13.85 1.40
N ILE A 522 -28.69 -13.03 1.18
CA ILE A 522 -30.08 -13.31 1.57
C ILE A 522 -30.60 -14.58 0.90
N HIS A 523 -30.32 -14.76 -0.38
CA HIS A 523 -30.81 -15.89 -1.17
C HIS A 523 -29.85 -17.10 -1.22
N ASN A 524 -28.77 -17.09 -0.42
CA ASN A 524 -27.76 -18.17 -0.37
C ASN A 524 -27.19 -18.55 -1.75
N ILE A 525 -26.96 -17.55 -2.62
CA ILE A 525 -26.43 -17.75 -3.97
C ILE A 525 -24.90 -17.75 -3.92
N PHE A 526 -24.32 -18.91 -3.66
CA PHE A 526 -22.86 -19.09 -3.57
C PHE A 526 -22.18 -19.42 -4.90
N ARG A 527 -22.95 -19.88 -5.90
CA ARG A 527 -22.39 -20.25 -7.20
C ARG A 527 -22.08 -19.00 -8.02
N THR A 528 -20.86 -18.89 -8.50
CA THR A 528 -20.40 -17.87 -9.44
C THR A 528 -19.69 -18.56 -10.61
N THR A 529 -19.86 -18.03 -11.81
CA THR A 529 -19.21 -18.55 -13.02
C THR A 529 -18.05 -17.64 -13.39
N GLU A 530 -16.86 -18.21 -13.53
CA GLU A 530 -15.69 -17.50 -14.00
C GLU A 530 -15.80 -17.22 -15.50
N SER A 531 -15.47 -15.98 -15.88
CA SER A 531 -15.51 -15.44 -17.24
C SER A 531 -14.24 -14.65 -17.52
N HIS A 532 -13.86 -14.56 -18.79
CA HIS A 532 -12.82 -13.66 -19.26
C HIS A 532 -13.44 -12.33 -19.69
N LEU A 533 -13.19 -11.25 -18.95
CA LEU A 533 -13.54 -9.89 -19.34
C LEU A 533 -12.43 -9.34 -20.24
N MET A 534 -12.71 -9.25 -21.54
CA MET A 534 -11.81 -8.69 -22.53
C MET A 534 -12.16 -7.23 -22.81
N VAL A 535 -11.22 -6.33 -22.58
CA VAL A 535 -11.32 -4.90 -22.91
C VAL A 535 -10.50 -4.65 -24.18
N THR A 536 -11.14 -4.12 -25.21
CA THR A 536 -10.49 -3.68 -26.45
C THR A 536 -10.63 -2.17 -26.63
N SER A 537 -9.96 -1.60 -27.64
CA SER A 537 -10.11 -0.18 -28.01
C SER A 537 -11.49 0.21 -28.54
N SER A 538 -12.41 -0.75 -28.70
CA SER A 538 -13.75 -0.55 -29.27
C SER A 538 -14.88 -1.19 -28.45
N SER A 539 -14.60 -2.22 -27.64
CA SER A 539 -15.63 -3.00 -26.96
C SER A 539 -15.16 -3.63 -25.64
N ILE A 540 -16.13 -3.98 -24.79
CA ILE A 540 -15.95 -4.84 -23.62
C ILE A 540 -16.73 -6.13 -23.84
N ARG A 541 -16.05 -7.28 -23.75
CA ARG A 541 -16.63 -8.60 -24.00
C ARG A 541 -16.45 -9.52 -22.81
N LEU A 542 -17.50 -10.25 -22.45
CA LEU A 542 -17.46 -11.32 -21.45
C LEU A 542 -17.41 -12.66 -22.18
N ILE A 543 -16.32 -13.41 -22.05
CA ILE A 543 -16.05 -14.62 -22.83
C ILE A 543 -16.01 -15.82 -21.88
N ASP A 544 -16.69 -16.89 -22.27
CA ASP A 544 -16.61 -18.17 -21.57
C ASP A 544 -15.20 -18.78 -21.73
N PRO A 545 -14.45 -19.03 -20.64
CA PRO A 545 -13.08 -19.49 -20.74
C PRO A 545 -12.96 -20.89 -21.37
N GLN A 546 -13.98 -21.73 -21.23
CA GLN A 546 -13.98 -23.10 -21.76
C GLN A 546 -14.41 -23.15 -23.22
N THR A 547 -15.49 -22.44 -23.58
CA THR A 547 -16.05 -22.53 -24.94
C THR A 547 -15.57 -21.43 -25.88
N GLN A 548 -14.85 -20.42 -25.36
CA GLN A 548 -14.45 -19.21 -26.10
C GLN A 548 -15.62 -18.46 -26.76
N VAL A 549 -16.83 -18.65 -26.22
CA VAL A 549 -18.06 -17.99 -26.71
C VAL A 549 -18.21 -16.67 -25.98
N THR A 550 -18.35 -15.57 -26.72
CA THR A 550 -18.74 -14.27 -26.18
C THR A 550 -20.17 -14.34 -25.65
N ARG A 551 -20.34 -14.18 -24.34
CA ARG A 551 -21.62 -14.21 -23.61
C ARG A 551 -22.31 -12.85 -23.59
N LEU A 552 -21.52 -11.77 -23.44
CA LEU A 552 -21.98 -10.39 -23.51
C LEU A 552 -20.94 -9.56 -24.27
N SER A 553 -21.40 -8.56 -25.01
CA SER A 553 -20.56 -7.61 -25.72
C SER A 553 -21.19 -6.24 -25.64
N PHE A 554 -20.44 -5.27 -25.15
CA PHE A 554 -20.85 -3.86 -25.05
C PHE A 554 -19.90 -3.03 -25.91
N GLN A 555 -20.44 -2.07 -26.66
CA GLN A 555 -19.58 -1.07 -27.29
C GLN A 555 -19.01 -0.16 -26.21
N LEU A 556 -17.76 0.26 -26.36
CA LEU A 556 -17.11 1.07 -25.32
C LEU A 556 -17.82 2.42 -25.10
N GLY A 557 -18.50 2.94 -26.13
CA GLY A 557 -19.32 4.14 -26.04
C GLY A 557 -20.61 3.99 -25.21
N GLU A 558 -21.12 2.76 -25.05
CA GLU A 558 -22.33 2.46 -24.26
C GLU A 558 -22.02 2.40 -22.76
N VAL A 559 -20.75 2.25 -22.38
CA VAL A 559 -20.34 2.19 -20.97
C VAL A 559 -20.26 3.61 -20.43
N CYS A 560 -21.25 4.05 -19.66
CA CYS A 560 -21.33 5.43 -19.17
C CYS A 560 -20.35 5.67 -18.01
N GLN A 561 -20.33 4.76 -17.03
CA GLN A 561 -19.56 4.88 -15.79
C GLN A 561 -18.97 3.53 -15.38
N PHE A 562 -17.85 3.55 -14.67
CA PHE A 562 -17.21 2.37 -14.10
C PHE A 562 -16.50 2.73 -12.81
N ALA A 563 -16.46 1.78 -11.87
CA ALA A 563 -15.85 1.99 -10.56
C ALA A 563 -15.34 0.67 -9.96
N ALA A 564 -14.22 0.76 -9.25
CA ALA A 564 -13.76 -0.29 -8.34
C ALA A 564 -14.23 0.05 -6.92
N HIS A 565 -14.51 -0.97 -6.10
CA HIS A 565 -14.95 -0.75 -4.72
C HIS A 565 -13.79 -0.25 -3.85
N GLN A 566 -14.02 0.84 -3.11
CA GLN A 566 -12.97 1.53 -2.36
C GLN A 566 -12.28 0.67 -1.28
N GLU A 567 -13.02 -0.25 -0.67
CA GLU A 567 -12.50 -1.10 0.42
C GLU A 567 -12.19 -2.55 -0.02
N ASN A 568 -12.76 -2.98 -1.15
CA ASN A 568 -12.61 -4.35 -1.65
C ASN A 568 -12.07 -4.28 -3.06
N GLY A 569 -10.75 -4.27 -3.16
CA GLY A 569 -10.06 -4.16 -4.44
C GLY A 569 -10.39 -5.27 -5.45
N ARG A 570 -11.10 -6.33 -5.08
CA ARG A 570 -11.58 -7.34 -6.04
C ARG A 570 -12.92 -7.00 -6.66
N LEU A 571 -13.71 -6.10 -6.09
CA LEU A 571 -15.02 -5.75 -6.61
C LEU A 571 -14.94 -4.58 -7.59
N MET A 572 -15.64 -4.73 -8.72
CA MET A 572 -15.74 -3.68 -9.72
C MET A 572 -17.11 -3.74 -10.42
N GLY A 573 -17.58 -2.61 -10.91
CA GLY A 573 -18.81 -2.55 -11.70
C GLY A 573 -18.77 -1.46 -12.77
N PHE A 574 -19.66 -1.58 -13.75
CA PHE A 574 -19.86 -0.56 -14.77
C PHE A 574 -21.34 -0.44 -15.14
N VAL A 575 -21.74 0.74 -15.58
CA VAL A 575 -23.09 1.06 -16.05
C VAL A 575 -23.08 1.15 -17.57
N VAL A 576 -24.02 0.46 -18.20
CA VAL A 576 -24.24 0.48 -19.64
C VAL A 576 -25.57 1.18 -19.93
N GLU A 577 -25.56 2.08 -20.91
CA GLU A 577 -26.76 2.66 -21.51
C GLU A 577 -27.26 1.79 -22.65
N GLY A 578 -28.49 1.32 -22.52
CA GLY A 578 -29.29 0.70 -23.56
C GLY A 578 -30.47 1.59 -23.95
N ARG A 579 -31.33 1.08 -24.83
CA ARG A 579 -32.61 1.68 -25.18
C ARG A 579 -33.71 0.67 -24.92
N ASP A 580 -34.71 1.04 -24.13
CA ASP A 580 -35.88 0.19 -23.90
C ASP A 580 -36.95 0.51 -24.94
N TRP A 581 -37.41 -0.52 -25.64
CA TRP A 581 -38.39 -0.39 -26.74
C TRP A 581 -39.78 -0.88 -26.32
N SER A 582 -39.99 -1.11 -25.02
CA SER A 582 -41.20 -1.71 -24.47
C SER A 582 -42.48 -0.90 -24.70
N ASP A 583 -42.38 0.41 -24.93
CA ASP A 583 -43.53 1.32 -25.09
C ASP A 583 -43.90 1.67 -26.54
N GLY A 584 -43.22 1.08 -27.55
CA GLY A 584 -43.66 1.18 -28.95
C GLY A 584 -43.45 2.54 -29.65
N ASP A 585 -42.72 3.48 -29.03
CA ASP A 585 -42.29 4.73 -29.65
C ASP A 585 -41.02 4.54 -30.52
N GLU A 586 -40.92 5.29 -31.63
CA GLU A 586 -39.80 5.20 -32.59
C GLU A 586 -38.45 5.73 -32.04
N GLU A 587 -38.44 6.35 -30.86
CA GLU A 587 -37.26 6.72 -30.07
C GLU A 587 -37.39 6.15 -28.64
N GLY A 588 -36.88 4.94 -28.39
CA GLY A 588 -36.94 4.31 -27.06
C GLY A 588 -36.20 5.12 -25.97
N GLU A 589 -36.77 5.14 -24.76
CA GLU A 589 -36.16 5.85 -23.61
C GLU A 589 -34.81 5.21 -23.22
N PRO A 590 -33.81 6.02 -22.79
CA PRO A 590 -32.53 5.51 -22.34
C PRO A 590 -32.70 4.70 -21.06
N SER A 591 -32.28 3.43 -21.09
CA SER A 591 -32.29 2.52 -19.94
C SER A 591 -30.87 2.25 -19.48
N PHE A 592 -30.64 2.22 -18.17
CA PHE A 592 -29.31 1.99 -17.61
C PHE A 592 -29.27 0.69 -16.82
N SER A 593 -28.23 -0.10 -17.04
CA SER A 593 -28.00 -1.35 -16.30
C SER A 593 -26.61 -1.35 -15.69
N ALA A 594 -26.54 -1.59 -14.37
CA ALA A 594 -25.28 -1.78 -13.67
C ALA A 594 -24.91 -3.26 -13.64
N PHE A 595 -23.67 -3.58 -14.00
CA PHE A 595 -23.10 -4.92 -13.96
C PHE A 595 -22.00 -4.97 -12.90
N VAL A 596 -22.07 -5.96 -12.01
CA VAL A 596 -21.17 -6.12 -10.86
C VAL A 596 -20.35 -7.40 -10.99
N PHE A 597 -19.05 -7.29 -10.79
CA PHE A 597 -18.08 -8.38 -10.93
C PHE A 597 -17.13 -8.45 -9.74
N GLU A 598 -16.66 -9.66 -9.46
CA GLU A 598 -15.49 -9.94 -8.64
C GLU A 598 -14.32 -10.33 -9.55
N SER A 599 -13.21 -9.61 -9.48
CA SER A 599 -12.00 -9.89 -10.23
C SER A 599 -11.00 -10.68 -9.40
N ASN A 600 -10.23 -11.56 -10.06
CA ASN A 600 -9.05 -12.18 -9.46
C ASN A 600 -7.85 -11.19 -9.41
N THR A 601 -7.92 -10.08 -10.13
CA THR A 601 -6.97 -8.95 -10.05
C THR A 601 -7.61 -7.77 -9.31
N GLU A 602 -6.84 -6.72 -9.04
CA GLU A 602 -7.39 -5.44 -8.55
C GLU A 602 -8.35 -4.85 -9.61
N GLY A 603 -9.59 -4.53 -9.20
CA GLY A 603 -10.62 -3.91 -10.02
C GLY A 603 -10.21 -2.55 -10.56
N GLU A 604 -9.35 -1.82 -9.83
CA GLU A 604 -8.74 -0.58 -10.30
C GLU A 604 -7.95 -0.77 -11.60
N LYS A 605 -7.28 -1.92 -11.78
CA LYS A 605 -6.56 -2.24 -13.03
C LYS A 605 -7.53 -2.38 -14.21
N ILE A 606 -8.70 -2.96 -13.97
CA ILE A 606 -9.75 -3.08 -14.99
C ILE A 606 -10.31 -1.70 -15.33
N CYS A 607 -10.63 -0.88 -14.32
CA CYS A 607 -11.11 0.49 -14.51
C CYS A 607 -10.09 1.36 -15.26
N TYR A 608 -8.80 1.25 -14.92
CA TYR A 608 -7.72 1.93 -15.64
C TYR A 608 -7.67 1.52 -17.11
N THR A 609 -7.81 0.22 -17.39
CA THR A 609 -7.79 -0.32 -18.76
C THR A 609 -8.98 0.15 -19.57
N ILE A 610 -10.17 0.24 -18.96
CA ILE A 610 -11.38 0.79 -19.61
C ILE A 610 -11.20 2.29 -19.88
N ASN A 611 -10.61 3.04 -18.94
CA ASN A 611 -10.32 4.45 -19.14
C ASN A 611 -9.33 4.68 -20.28
N LEU A 612 -8.22 3.93 -20.28
CA LEU A 612 -7.24 3.95 -21.34
C LEU A 612 -7.86 3.58 -22.69
N ALA A 613 -8.74 2.58 -22.73
CA ALA A 613 -9.45 2.22 -23.95
C ALA A 613 -10.24 3.42 -24.50
N LYS A 614 -10.93 4.17 -23.63
CA LYS A 614 -11.68 5.38 -24.00
C LYS A 614 -10.76 6.50 -24.48
N ASP A 615 -9.63 6.71 -23.79
CA ASP A 615 -8.62 7.70 -24.18
C ASP A 615 -8.03 7.37 -25.57
N ILE A 616 -7.79 6.08 -25.86
CA ILE A 616 -7.36 5.62 -27.18
C ILE A 616 -8.45 5.86 -28.23
N THR A 617 -9.72 5.57 -27.93
CA THR A 617 -10.83 5.85 -28.86
C THR A 617 -10.98 7.34 -29.16
N GLU A 618 -10.76 8.22 -28.17
CA GLU A 618 -10.80 9.66 -28.35
C GLU A 618 -9.57 10.17 -29.14
N ALA A 619 -8.37 9.73 -28.76
CA ALA A 619 -7.12 10.10 -29.42
C ALA A 619 -7.03 9.58 -30.86
N LYS A 620 -7.69 8.47 -31.22
CA LYS A 620 -7.81 8.00 -32.62
C LYS A 620 -8.42 9.04 -33.57
N LYS A 621 -9.11 10.06 -33.06
CA LYS A 621 -9.66 11.17 -33.86
C LYS A 621 -8.57 12.19 -34.27
N ASP A 622 -7.41 12.18 -33.62
CA ASP A 622 -6.27 13.07 -33.87
C ASP A 622 -4.92 12.30 -33.86
N PRO A 623 -4.25 12.14 -35.02
CA PRO A 623 -2.99 11.40 -35.12
C PRO A 623 -1.86 11.90 -34.21
N GLU A 624 -1.80 13.22 -33.91
CA GLU A 624 -0.76 13.77 -33.03
C GLU A 624 -1.02 13.44 -31.56
N ALA A 625 -2.29 13.52 -31.13
CA ALA A 625 -2.71 13.13 -29.79
C ALA A 625 -2.48 11.64 -29.51
N LEU A 626 -2.76 10.77 -30.50
CA LEU A 626 -2.52 9.34 -30.39
C LEU A 626 -1.02 9.02 -30.23
N ALA A 627 -0.16 9.68 -31.02
CA ALA A 627 1.29 9.49 -30.93
C ALA A 627 1.86 9.94 -29.56
N GLN A 628 1.31 11.01 -28.98
CA GLN A 628 1.70 11.49 -27.65
C GLN A 628 1.24 10.55 -26.53
N LEU A 629 0.02 10.01 -26.63
CA LEU A 629 -0.51 9.02 -25.70
C LEU A 629 0.34 7.74 -25.70
N MET A 630 0.69 7.22 -26.89
CA MET A 630 1.53 6.02 -27.02
C MET A 630 2.96 6.21 -26.50
N LYS A 631 3.51 7.43 -26.55
CA LYS A 631 4.87 7.74 -26.08
C LYS A 631 4.99 7.74 -24.55
N ASN A 632 3.89 8.00 -23.85
CA ASN A 632 3.85 8.09 -22.39
C ASN A 632 3.50 6.76 -21.72
N MET A 633 3.25 5.70 -22.49
CA MET A 633 2.79 4.42 -21.99
C MET A 633 3.96 3.41 -21.84
N PRO A 634 4.16 2.76 -20.68
CA PRO A 634 5.24 1.80 -20.50
C PRO A 634 4.95 0.48 -21.24
N LEU A 635 5.88 0.11 -22.14
CA LEU A 635 5.82 -1.09 -22.98
C LEU A 635 6.32 -2.34 -22.22
N THR A 636 5.69 -3.49 -22.45
CA THR A 636 6.21 -4.82 -22.08
C THR A 636 7.28 -5.28 -23.07
N ASN A 637 8.13 -6.25 -22.70
CA ASN A 637 9.26 -6.76 -23.49
C ASN A 637 8.88 -7.38 -24.85
N ASP A 638 7.60 -7.67 -25.09
CA ASP A 638 7.02 -8.17 -26.34
C ASP A 638 6.30 -7.08 -27.16
N GLY A 639 6.34 -5.83 -26.71
CA GLY A 639 5.78 -4.68 -27.44
C GLY A 639 4.26 -4.53 -27.37
N LYS A 640 3.57 -5.18 -26.41
CA LYS A 640 2.10 -5.23 -26.34
C LYS A 640 1.43 -4.51 -25.14
N PHE A 641 2.22 -3.83 -24.31
CA PHE A 641 1.86 -2.92 -23.19
C PHE A 641 1.35 -3.52 -21.86
N LEU A 642 1.77 -2.80 -20.79
CA LEU A 642 1.57 -2.86 -19.33
C LEU A 642 1.82 -4.17 -18.54
N LEU A 643 2.99 -4.24 -17.89
CA LEU A 643 3.22 -5.07 -16.70
C LEU A 643 2.90 -4.21 -15.46
N LEU A 644 1.88 -4.58 -14.67
CA LEU A 644 1.76 -4.14 -13.28
C LEU A 644 2.23 -5.30 -12.42
N GLU A 645 3.50 -5.30 -12.03
CA GLU A 645 4.07 -6.32 -11.14
C GLU A 645 3.27 -6.43 -9.84
N PRO A 646 3.04 -7.65 -9.32
CA PRO A 646 2.69 -7.83 -7.93
C PRO A 646 3.99 -7.79 -7.08
N GLU A 647 4.06 -6.90 -6.11
CA GLU A 647 5.03 -7.03 -5.03
C GLU A 647 4.82 -8.39 -4.35
N THR A 648 5.78 -9.30 -4.54
CA THR A 648 6.00 -10.41 -3.61
C THR A 648 7.42 -10.25 -3.09
N GLY A 649 7.51 -9.75 -1.86
CA GLY A 649 8.74 -9.87 -1.09
C GLY A 649 8.96 -11.33 -0.77
N ASP A 650 10.10 -11.86 -1.16
CA ASP A 650 10.83 -12.78 -0.30
C ASP A 650 12.33 -12.53 -0.44
N THR A 651 12.96 -12.37 0.71
CA THR A 651 14.42 -12.29 0.89
C THR A 651 14.90 -13.65 1.36
N THR A 652 16.18 -13.95 1.12
CA THR A 652 16.93 -15.20 1.42
C THR A 652 16.82 -16.25 0.30
N ASP A 653 17.87 -16.84 -0.28
CA ASP A 653 19.26 -17.04 0.15
C ASP A 653 20.20 -17.28 -1.06
N GLY A 654 21.48 -16.97 -0.87
CA GLY A 654 22.55 -17.93 -1.08
C GLY A 654 22.92 -18.39 -2.49
N ALA A 655 24.08 -17.94 -2.95
CA ALA A 655 24.91 -18.47 -4.03
C ALA A 655 24.90 -20.01 -4.21
N GLY A 656 24.89 -20.46 -5.47
CA GLY A 656 25.47 -21.75 -5.85
C GLY A 656 24.89 -22.42 -7.10
N GLN A 657 25.71 -22.47 -8.16
CA GLN A 657 25.90 -23.64 -9.03
C GLN A 657 24.94 -23.84 -10.22
N GLU A 658 25.33 -23.29 -11.38
CA GLU A 658 25.00 -23.87 -12.69
C GLU A 658 26.30 -24.21 -13.42
N ASP A 659 26.72 -25.46 -13.21
CA ASP A 659 27.45 -26.26 -14.19
C ASP A 659 26.81 -27.64 -14.05
N LEU A 660 26.17 -28.15 -15.11
CA LEU A 660 26.26 -29.55 -15.50
C LEU A 660 25.56 -29.77 -16.85
N GLU A 661 26.39 -30.28 -17.76
CA GLU A 661 26.10 -30.80 -19.08
C GLU A 661 25.19 -32.03 -19.06
N SER A 662 24.44 -32.19 -20.15
CA SER A 662 24.23 -33.43 -20.92
C SER A 662 23.52 -34.67 -20.32
N GLU A 663 22.80 -35.32 -21.24
CA GLU A 663 22.25 -36.69 -21.25
C GLU A 663 20.94 -36.96 -20.52
N ALA A 664 19.81 -36.83 -21.24
CA ALA A 664 19.05 -37.95 -21.84
C ALA A 664 17.73 -37.45 -22.43
#